data_AF-W2L9P0-F1
#
_entry.id   AF-W2L9P0-F1
#
_cell.length_a   1.000
_cell.length_b   1.000
_cell.length_c   1.000
_cell.angle_alpha   90.00
_cell.angle_beta   90.00
_cell.angle_gamma   90.00
#
_symmetry.space_group_name_H-M   'P 1'
#
loop_
_entity.id
_entity.type
_entity.pdbx_description
1 polymer ?
#
loop_
_entity_poly.entity_id
_entity_poly.type
_entity_poly.pdbx_seq_one_letter_code
_entity_poly.pdbx_strand_id
1 'polypeptide(L)'
;MFDTTTNSCKSGLPSFVTTTVVGVDACLASSTCTGQAAPYTGTSCSSTLTYKHDIATAFGANPYVIVEKYTASQSCAADKLLGITTYLADGKCHKTDTSKSYRATRSADNSASIKTYSDAVCGAGETTTVVTASQGSTHACTADTKVYGAGSTPLYLSSKVNYDTNENSCKSGLPSLVTSSVVAVDACLVTTVCTGQAAPYTGTSCISTLTYKDDMAAAFGSNPYVIVEKYTAGQSCADDKLLGITTYLADGKCHKTGSAASYRATRRADNSVTVQPYTDGVCGTTGTLLTVSAADGTSNACASDTKVYGAGTTPLYLTSTVSYESNANSCKSGLPSYVATAVGTFAVCVPSSVCTGQSAPYTGTSCSSSLTYKDDMAAAFGSNPYVIVEKYTAGQSCAADKLSSITTYLADGKCHKTSSTASYRATRKADNSATIKTYADALCGTGETVTAVSASQGTTNACTTDTKVYGAGTTPLHLTSTVSYEANTNSCKSGLPSYVTTSVGAFAVCVPSSDCTGQAVPYTGTSCSSTLTYKDDMAAAFGSNPYVIVEKYNSGKSCAAAELASITTYLADGKCHKTDSAKSYRATRSADNSASIKTYSDAVCGTGETPTAVSASQGTDHTCFSDTKVYGGGSTPLYLTSTVSYDTNTNTCSSGVPSLVTTTTGNTDTCTASTACTGGAAPYTGTSCSTVSSYKADMAAAFGSSPYMIVKKYTSGMKCAAAQLTGITTYLADGNCHKTGSSTSYAATRSADGSAVIQSYNDATCGTAGTRLTVTAAQTANSCAADGNGIADTKVYGSGKTTKVYSSTLKFDTNTNKCQSGLPTQVVT
;
A
#
# COMPACT_ATOMS: atom_id res chain seq x y z
N MET A 1 -25.53 -31.83 22.89
CA MET A 1 -24.51 -32.42 22.00
C MET A 1 -24.46 -31.62 20.71
N PHE A 2 -23.27 -31.50 20.12
CA PHE A 2 -23.02 -30.76 18.88
C PHE A 2 -22.26 -31.67 17.91
N ASP A 3 -22.77 -31.79 16.67
CA ASP A 3 -22.11 -32.54 15.59
C ASP A 3 -21.16 -31.63 14.76
N THR A 4 -20.66 -30.56 15.38
CA THR A 4 -19.80 -29.55 14.74
C THR A 4 -18.33 -29.95 14.77
N THR A 5 -17.49 -29.35 13.92
CA THR A 5 -16.04 -29.58 13.88
C THR A 5 -15.25 -28.72 14.88
N THR A 6 -15.91 -27.82 15.62
CA THR A 6 -15.29 -26.86 16.54
C THR A 6 -15.76 -27.06 17.99
N ASN A 7 -14.85 -26.89 18.95
CA ASN A 7 -15.05 -27.22 20.37
C ASN A 7 -15.78 -26.11 21.18
N SER A 8 -16.65 -25.32 20.53
CA SER A 8 -17.36 -24.17 21.13
C SER A 8 -18.78 -24.54 21.58
N CYS A 9 -19.03 -24.51 22.88
CA CYS A 9 -20.33 -24.86 23.48
C CYS A 9 -21.35 -23.70 23.54
N LYS A 10 -20.92 -22.45 23.33
CA LYS A 10 -21.76 -21.26 23.56
C LYS A 10 -22.40 -20.70 22.28
N SER A 11 -22.04 -21.22 21.10
CA SER A 11 -22.46 -20.69 19.80
C SER A 11 -22.80 -21.74 18.73
N GLY A 12 -22.70 -23.03 19.03
CA GLY A 12 -23.05 -24.10 18.09
C GLY A 12 -24.56 -24.41 18.10
N LEU A 13 -25.10 -24.87 16.97
CA LEU A 13 -26.46 -25.44 16.91
C LEU A 13 -26.44 -26.83 17.56
N PRO A 14 -27.22 -27.10 18.62
CA PRO A 14 -27.30 -28.44 19.21
C PRO A 14 -27.89 -29.42 18.21
N SER A 15 -27.25 -30.58 18.03
CA SER A 15 -27.84 -31.70 17.28
C SER A 15 -28.72 -32.55 18.18
N PHE A 16 -28.41 -32.70 19.47
CA PHE A 16 -29.18 -33.57 20.37
C PHE A 16 -29.10 -33.08 21.81
N VAL A 17 -30.23 -33.04 22.51
CA VAL A 17 -30.31 -32.60 23.92
C VAL A 17 -30.99 -33.68 24.75
N THR A 18 -30.39 -34.04 25.88
CA THR A 18 -31.02 -34.87 26.91
C THR A 18 -30.98 -34.13 28.23
N THR A 19 -32.12 -34.12 28.92
CA THR A 19 -32.29 -33.43 30.19
C THR A 19 -32.57 -34.44 31.28
N THR A 20 -31.80 -34.34 32.38
CA THR A 20 -32.02 -35.09 33.62
C THR A 20 -32.48 -34.11 34.70
N VAL A 21 -33.53 -34.45 35.44
CA VAL A 21 -34.04 -33.58 36.51
C VAL A 21 -33.14 -33.72 37.74
N VAL A 22 -32.52 -32.61 38.17
CA VAL A 22 -31.65 -32.53 39.35
C VAL A 22 -32.12 -31.40 40.27
N GLY A 23 -31.69 -31.41 41.54
CA GLY A 23 -31.95 -30.29 42.46
C GLY A 23 -31.31 -28.99 41.96
N VAL A 24 -31.90 -27.83 42.31
CA VAL A 24 -31.49 -26.50 41.80
C VAL A 24 -30.00 -26.22 42.02
N ASP A 25 -29.42 -26.67 43.13
CA ASP A 25 -28.01 -26.46 43.49
C ASP A 25 -27.03 -27.43 42.81
N ALA A 26 -27.53 -28.41 42.04
CA ALA A 26 -26.72 -29.47 41.42
C ALA A 26 -26.38 -29.23 39.95
N CYS A 27 -26.92 -28.18 39.31
CA CYS A 27 -26.66 -27.90 37.90
C CYS A 27 -25.51 -26.92 37.70
N LEU A 28 -24.43 -27.37 37.04
CA LEU A 28 -23.29 -26.55 36.65
C LEU A 28 -23.21 -26.46 35.11
N ALA A 29 -23.47 -25.27 34.57
CA ALA A 29 -23.38 -25.04 33.13
C ALA A 29 -21.91 -25.09 32.66
N SER A 30 -21.66 -25.81 31.56
CA SER A 30 -20.32 -25.92 30.98
C SER A 30 -20.00 -24.70 30.14
N SER A 31 -18.82 -24.09 30.35
CA SER A 31 -18.31 -23.01 29.49
C SER A 31 -17.57 -23.52 28.25
N THR A 32 -17.14 -24.79 28.25
CA THR A 32 -16.42 -25.47 27.17
C THR A 32 -17.00 -26.86 26.91
N CYS A 33 -16.92 -27.34 25.67
CA CYS A 33 -17.38 -28.67 25.30
C CYS A 33 -16.31 -29.72 25.61
N THR A 34 -16.76 -30.92 25.97
CA THR A 34 -15.91 -32.10 26.20
C THR A 34 -16.05 -33.09 25.04
N GLY A 35 -14.92 -33.59 24.53
CA GLY A 35 -14.84 -34.56 23.43
C GLY A 35 -13.57 -34.36 22.60
N GLN A 36 -13.01 -35.43 22.02
CA GLN A 36 -11.89 -35.34 21.05
C GLN A 36 -12.37 -35.29 19.60
N ALA A 37 -13.62 -35.71 19.35
CA ALA A 37 -14.31 -35.67 18.07
C ALA A 37 -15.83 -35.60 18.31
N ALA A 38 -16.59 -35.20 17.29
CA ALA A 38 -18.05 -35.14 17.36
C ALA A 38 -18.68 -36.52 17.65
N PRO A 39 -19.72 -36.60 18.52
CA PRO A 39 -20.44 -35.47 19.11
C PRO A 39 -19.75 -34.85 20.34
N TYR A 40 -19.62 -33.51 20.35
CA TYR A 40 -19.15 -32.75 21.50
C TYR A 40 -20.28 -32.55 22.52
N THR A 41 -19.97 -32.64 23.81
CA THR A 41 -20.97 -32.55 24.89
C THR A 41 -20.77 -31.30 25.75
N GLY A 42 -21.88 -30.65 26.13
CA GLY A 42 -21.91 -29.51 27.04
C GLY A 42 -23.21 -29.49 27.82
N THR A 43 -23.18 -28.86 29.01
CA THR A 43 -24.33 -28.79 29.94
C THR A 43 -24.87 -27.37 30.02
N SER A 44 -26.18 -27.20 29.94
CA SER A 44 -26.88 -25.94 30.25
C SER A 44 -27.91 -26.18 31.37
N CYS A 45 -28.14 -25.15 32.18
CA CYS A 45 -29.08 -25.21 33.29
C CYS A 45 -30.38 -24.49 32.93
N SER A 46 -31.50 -25.17 33.17
CA SER A 46 -32.85 -24.68 32.86
C SER A 46 -33.84 -25.20 33.93
N SER A 47 -35.08 -24.72 33.88
CA SER A 47 -36.16 -25.12 34.78
C SER A 47 -37.32 -25.78 34.01
N THR A 48 -38.17 -26.54 34.71
CA THR A 48 -39.39 -27.12 34.12
C THR A 48 -40.37 -26.06 33.60
N LEU A 49 -40.22 -24.79 34.02
CA LEU A 49 -41.01 -23.66 33.55
C LEU A 49 -40.43 -22.99 32.30
N THR A 50 -39.11 -23.03 32.10
CA THR A 50 -38.42 -22.24 31.05
C THR A 50 -37.78 -23.08 29.95
N TYR A 51 -37.62 -24.40 30.14
CA TYR A 51 -36.82 -25.23 29.23
C TYR A 51 -37.29 -25.21 27.78
N LYS A 52 -38.60 -25.09 27.52
CA LYS A 52 -39.13 -24.99 26.15
C LYS A 52 -38.65 -23.71 25.44
N HIS A 53 -38.58 -22.60 26.18
CA HIS A 53 -38.07 -21.34 25.67
C HIS A 53 -36.55 -21.40 25.47
N ASP A 54 -35.83 -22.04 26.39
CA ASP A 54 -34.38 -22.22 26.30
C ASP A 54 -34.01 -23.12 25.11
N ILE A 55 -34.78 -24.18 24.85
CA ILE A 55 -34.67 -25.03 23.65
C ILE A 55 -34.99 -24.21 22.39
N ALA A 56 -36.10 -23.48 22.36
CA ALA A 56 -36.45 -22.65 21.21
C ALA A 56 -35.35 -21.64 20.88
N THR A 57 -34.74 -21.03 21.90
CA THR A 57 -33.61 -20.11 21.75
C THR A 57 -32.36 -20.82 21.22
N ALA A 58 -32.06 -22.03 21.72
CA ALA A 58 -30.89 -22.79 21.32
C ALA A 58 -30.95 -23.30 19.88
N PHE A 59 -32.13 -23.68 19.39
CA PHE A 59 -32.33 -24.15 18.02
C PHE A 59 -32.64 -23.03 17.02
N GLY A 60 -33.13 -21.89 17.50
CA GLY A 60 -33.47 -20.73 16.67
C GLY A 60 -34.50 -21.08 15.59
N ALA A 61 -34.16 -20.83 14.33
CA ALA A 61 -35.03 -21.14 13.19
C ALA A 61 -34.99 -22.63 12.76
N ASN A 62 -34.11 -23.44 13.34
CA ASN A 62 -33.95 -24.84 12.93
C ASN A 62 -35.10 -25.70 13.50
N PRO A 63 -35.60 -26.68 12.72
CA PRO A 63 -36.69 -27.54 13.17
C PRO A 63 -36.22 -28.50 14.27
N TYR A 64 -37.06 -28.72 15.30
CA TYR A 64 -36.74 -29.65 16.38
C TYR A 64 -37.99 -30.35 16.92
N VAL A 65 -37.78 -31.51 17.53
CA VAL A 65 -38.82 -32.31 18.20
C VAL A 65 -38.39 -32.61 19.62
N ILE A 66 -39.20 -32.22 20.60
CA ILE A 66 -39.04 -32.50 22.04
C ILE A 66 -39.92 -33.69 22.39
N VAL A 67 -39.36 -34.69 23.06
CA VAL A 67 -40.06 -35.85 23.63
C VAL A 67 -39.89 -35.82 25.14
N GLU A 68 -40.99 -35.61 25.87
CA GLU A 68 -41.06 -35.79 27.31
C GLU A 68 -41.50 -37.21 27.64
N LYS A 69 -40.81 -37.85 28.59
CA LYS A 69 -41.16 -39.20 29.08
C LYS A 69 -41.62 -39.12 30.53
N TYR A 70 -42.73 -39.77 30.85
CA TYR A 70 -43.34 -39.80 32.17
C TYR A 70 -43.36 -41.21 32.76
N THR A 71 -43.59 -41.30 34.06
CA THR A 71 -43.78 -42.58 34.76
C THR A 71 -45.05 -43.26 34.26
N ALA A 72 -44.97 -44.58 34.03
CA ALA A 72 -46.03 -45.33 33.38
C ALA A 72 -47.39 -45.21 34.11
N SER A 73 -48.48 -45.10 33.35
CA SER A 73 -49.87 -45.08 33.83
C SER A 73 -50.26 -43.92 34.75
N GLN A 74 -49.59 -42.76 34.65
CA GLN A 74 -49.80 -41.60 35.56
C GLN A 74 -50.12 -40.28 34.84
N SER A 75 -50.85 -40.35 33.72
CA SER A 75 -51.50 -39.19 33.06
C SER A 75 -50.59 -37.99 32.75
N CYS A 76 -49.28 -38.20 32.58
CA CYS A 76 -48.27 -37.17 32.30
C CYS A 76 -48.34 -35.93 33.23
N ALA A 77 -48.50 -36.16 34.53
CA ALA A 77 -48.41 -35.12 35.54
C ALA A 77 -46.96 -34.59 35.66
N ALA A 78 -46.80 -33.28 35.91
CA ALA A 78 -45.51 -32.60 35.89
C ALA A 78 -44.50 -33.16 36.93
N ASP A 79 -44.99 -33.66 38.06
CA ASP A 79 -44.19 -34.31 39.11
C ASP A 79 -43.78 -35.75 38.76
N LYS A 80 -44.23 -36.28 37.62
CA LYS A 80 -43.92 -37.64 37.12
C LYS A 80 -43.01 -37.64 35.89
N LEU A 81 -42.46 -36.49 35.51
CA LEU A 81 -41.54 -36.33 34.38
C LEU A 81 -40.21 -37.04 34.69
N LEU A 82 -39.85 -38.02 33.88
CA LEU A 82 -38.62 -38.82 34.02
C LEU A 82 -37.45 -38.25 33.21
N GLY A 83 -37.73 -37.58 32.10
CA GLY A 83 -36.68 -37.00 31.25
C GLY A 83 -37.24 -36.33 30.01
N ILE A 84 -36.42 -35.47 29.42
CA ILE A 84 -36.73 -34.73 28.20
C ILE A 84 -35.62 -35.03 27.18
N THR A 85 -35.99 -35.40 25.97
CA THR A 85 -35.06 -35.55 24.85
C THR A 85 -35.47 -34.60 23.75
N THR A 86 -34.53 -33.91 23.11
CA THR A 86 -34.79 -33.05 21.95
C THR A 86 -33.90 -33.42 20.79
N TYR A 87 -34.52 -33.60 19.64
CA TYR A 87 -33.91 -34.01 18.38
C TYR A 87 -33.94 -32.84 17.40
N LEU A 88 -32.81 -32.55 16.76
CA LEU A 88 -32.76 -31.70 15.57
C LEU A 88 -33.50 -32.43 14.44
N ALA A 89 -34.56 -31.82 13.93
CA ALA A 89 -35.48 -32.44 12.99
C ALA A 89 -35.22 -31.99 11.55
N ASP A 90 -33.95 -31.93 11.16
CA ASP A 90 -33.53 -31.58 9.79
C ASP A 90 -33.54 -32.80 8.85
N GLY A 91 -33.70 -34.03 9.34
CA GLY A 91 -33.71 -35.26 8.54
C GLY A 91 -32.31 -35.79 8.19
N LYS A 92 -31.24 -35.07 8.54
CA LYS A 92 -29.86 -35.58 8.45
C LYS A 92 -29.62 -36.64 9.52
N CYS A 93 -28.59 -37.44 9.28
CA CYS A 93 -28.08 -38.35 10.30
C CYS A 93 -27.26 -37.58 11.33
N HIS A 94 -27.65 -37.69 12.60
CA HIS A 94 -26.95 -37.08 13.72
C HIS A 94 -26.53 -38.14 14.73
N LYS A 95 -25.33 -38.00 15.29
CA LYS A 95 -24.85 -38.92 16.33
C LYS A 95 -25.48 -38.61 17.69
N THR A 96 -25.97 -39.65 18.37
CA THR A 96 -26.33 -39.58 19.80
C THR A 96 -25.17 -40.03 20.71
N ASP A 97 -24.26 -40.85 20.18
CA ASP A 97 -22.98 -41.20 20.78
C ASP A 97 -22.00 -41.67 19.67
N THR A 98 -20.87 -42.27 20.04
CA THR A 98 -19.87 -42.76 19.07
C THR A 98 -20.32 -43.96 18.23
N SER A 99 -21.42 -44.61 18.61
CA SER A 99 -21.93 -45.87 18.08
C SER A 99 -23.40 -45.84 17.66
N LYS A 100 -24.16 -44.80 18.01
CA LYS A 100 -25.59 -44.67 17.74
C LYS A 100 -25.92 -43.33 17.11
N SER A 101 -26.86 -43.34 16.20
CA SER A 101 -27.34 -42.15 15.50
C SER A 101 -28.86 -42.12 15.44
N TYR A 102 -29.37 -41.00 14.94
CA TYR A 102 -30.78 -40.81 14.70
C TYR A 102 -31.02 -39.93 13.46
N ARG A 103 -32.24 -40.01 12.92
CA ARG A 103 -32.81 -39.04 11.98
C ARG A 103 -34.16 -38.61 12.52
N ALA A 104 -34.40 -37.31 12.60
CA ALA A 104 -35.71 -36.79 12.94
C ALA A 104 -36.23 -35.90 11.82
N THR A 105 -37.52 -36.02 11.49
CA THR A 105 -38.22 -35.12 10.57
C THR A 105 -39.48 -34.60 11.24
N ARG A 106 -39.89 -33.38 10.90
CA ARG A 106 -41.11 -32.74 11.36
C ARG A 106 -41.81 -32.07 10.18
N SER A 107 -43.08 -32.38 10.01
CA SER A 107 -43.92 -31.85 8.92
C SER A 107 -44.67 -30.59 9.37
N ALA A 108 -45.18 -29.83 8.40
CA ALA A 108 -45.95 -28.61 8.65
C ALA A 108 -47.27 -28.85 9.41
N ASP A 109 -47.84 -30.05 9.33
CA ASP A 109 -49.02 -30.49 10.09
C ASP A 109 -48.69 -30.89 11.55
N ASN A 110 -47.46 -30.63 12.00
CA ASN A 110 -46.90 -31.02 13.30
C ASN A 110 -46.70 -32.53 13.50
N SER A 111 -46.89 -33.37 12.48
CA SER A 111 -46.44 -34.76 12.54
C SER A 111 -44.91 -34.83 12.53
N ALA A 112 -44.35 -35.88 13.13
CA ALA A 112 -42.91 -36.09 13.16
C ALA A 112 -42.56 -37.58 13.08
N SER A 113 -41.34 -37.85 12.64
CA SER A 113 -40.76 -39.19 12.65
C SER A 113 -39.38 -39.10 13.30
N ILE A 114 -39.12 -39.93 14.29
CA ILE A 114 -37.81 -40.05 14.94
C ILE A 114 -37.34 -41.48 14.73
N LYS A 115 -36.33 -41.64 13.89
CA LYS A 115 -35.67 -42.92 13.63
C LYS A 115 -34.37 -42.97 14.42
N THR A 116 -34.20 -44.00 15.24
CA THR A 116 -32.95 -44.25 15.97
C THR A 116 -32.26 -45.48 15.39
N TYR A 117 -30.94 -45.47 15.38
CA TYR A 117 -30.11 -46.49 14.75
C TYR A 117 -29.10 -47.03 15.75
N SER A 118 -28.75 -48.31 15.60
CA SER A 118 -27.74 -48.96 16.44
C SER A 118 -26.31 -48.74 15.94
N ASP A 119 -26.13 -48.02 14.83
CA ASP A 119 -24.84 -47.57 14.31
C ASP A 119 -24.76 -46.03 14.30
N ALA A 120 -23.58 -45.48 14.00
CA ALA A 120 -23.33 -44.04 13.99
C ALA A 120 -23.59 -43.34 12.63
N VAL A 121 -24.05 -44.06 11.60
CA VAL A 121 -24.19 -43.59 10.21
C VAL A 121 -25.61 -43.71 9.66
N CYS A 122 -26.56 -44.12 10.50
CA CYS A 122 -27.96 -44.34 10.16
C CYS A 122 -28.17 -45.45 9.10
N GLY A 123 -27.44 -46.56 9.21
CA GLY A 123 -27.48 -47.66 8.24
C GLY A 123 -28.23 -48.92 8.70
N ALA A 124 -28.26 -49.22 10.00
CA ALA A 124 -28.71 -50.48 10.58
C ALA A 124 -29.41 -50.31 11.93
N GLY A 125 -30.27 -51.29 12.27
CA GLY A 125 -30.98 -51.34 13.56
C GLY A 125 -32.03 -50.25 13.75
N GLU A 126 -32.69 -49.83 12.66
CA GLU A 126 -33.68 -48.75 12.69
C GLU A 126 -34.86 -49.06 13.60
N THR A 127 -35.12 -48.16 14.55
CA THR A 127 -36.37 -48.11 15.34
C THR A 127 -37.05 -46.78 15.10
N THR A 128 -38.29 -46.80 14.61
CA THR A 128 -39.05 -45.59 14.26
C THR A 128 -40.10 -45.26 15.32
N THR A 129 -40.09 -44.02 15.79
CA THR A 129 -41.17 -43.41 16.57
C THR A 129 -41.93 -42.44 15.67
N VAL A 130 -43.21 -42.71 15.44
CA VAL A 130 -44.09 -41.83 14.65
C VAL A 130 -44.94 -40.99 15.58
N VAL A 131 -44.98 -39.69 15.31
CA VAL A 131 -45.81 -38.71 16.00
C VAL A 131 -46.87 -38.24 15.00
N THR A 132 -48.14 -38.49 15.30
CA THR A 132 -49.24 -38.04 14.44
C THR A 132 -49.42 -36.52 14.53
N ALA A 133 -50.04 -35.92 13.51
CA ALA A 133 -50.39 -34.51 13.51
C ALA A 133 -51.22 -34.09 14.75
N SER A 134 -52.12 -34.98 15.19
CA SER A 134 -52.93 -34.76 16.40
C SER A 134 -52.08 -34.74 17.67
N GLN A 135 -51.13 -35.66 17.81
CA GLN A 135 -50.21 -35.71 18.96
C GLN A 135 -49.33 -34.47 19.02
N GLY A 136 -48.76 -34.05 17.88
CA GLY A 136 -47.91 -32.86 17.81
C GLY A 136 -48.65 -31.54 18.03
N SER A 137 -49.95 -31.47 17.73
CA SER A 137 -50.75 -30.24 17.87
C SER A 137 -51.46 -30.11 19.21
N THR A 138 -51.98 -31.21 19.76
CA THR A 138 -52.75 -31.20 21.02
C THR A 138 -51.87 -31.29 22.25
N HIS A 139 -50.60 -31.68 22.08
CA HIS A 139 -49.65 -31.96 23.16
C HIS A 139 -50.20 -32.95 24.21
N ALA A 140 -51.14 -33.80 23.78
CA ALA A 140 -51.85 -34.74 24.65
C ALA A 140 -50.91 -35.85 25.12
N CYS A 141 -51.07 -36.26 26.38
CA CYS A 141 -50.37 -37.40 26.93
C CYS A 141 -50.78 -38.69 26.19
N THR A 142 -49.85 -39.31 25.47
CA THR A 142 -50.08 -40.60 24.81
C THR A 142 -49.05 -41.61 25.30
N ALA A 143 -49.52 -42.72 25.90
CA ALA A 143 -48.65 -43.79 26.42
C ALA A 143 -47.45 -43.26 27.24
N ASP A 144 -47.75 -42.35 28.18
CA ASP A 144 -46.78 -41.72 29.08
C ASP A 144 -45.72 -40.83 28.39
N THR A 145 -46.02 -40.34 27.19
CA THR A 145 -45.18 -39.39 26.46
C THR A 145 -45.95 -38.15 26.02
N LYS A 146 -45.26 -37.02 25.97
CA LYS A 146 -45.72 -35.80 25.30
C LYS A 146 -44.68 -35.37 24.28
N VAL A 147 -45.15 -34.92 23.13
CA VAL A 147 -44.27 -34.45 22.05
C VAL A 147 -44.57 -32.98 21.78
N TYR A 148 -43.51 -32.18 21.66
CA TYR A 148 -43.54 -30.78 21.25
C TYR A 148 -42.55 -30.59 20.10
N GLY A 149 -42.57 -29.42 19.48
CA GLY A 149 -41.56 -29.05 18.51
C GLY A 149 -41.94 -27.78 17.78
N ALA A 150 -40.99 -27.24 17.02
CA ALA A 150 -41.20 -26.10 16.15
C ALA A 150 -40.46 -26.32 14.83
N GLY A 151 -40.89 -25.57 13.80
CA GLY A 151 -40.33 -25.64 12.46
C GLY A 151 -40.76 -26.88 11.67
N SER A 152 -40.42 -26.88 10.39
CA SER A 152 -40.60 -28.00 9.47
C SER A 152 -39.25 -28.39 8.90
N THR A 153 -39.04 -29.66 8.64
CA THR A 153 -37.84 -30.16 7.97
C THR A 153 -37.68 -29.47 6.61
N PRO A 154 -36.54 -28.83 6.32
CA PRO A 154 -36.35 -28.17 5.04
C PRO A 154 -36.19 -29.19 3.91
N LEU A 155 -36.43 -28.73 2.69
CA LEU A 155 -36.08 -29.51 1.50
C LEU A 155 -34.58 -29.36 1.22
N TYR A 156 -33.97 -30.45 0.75
CA TYR A 156 -32.57 -30.47 0.35
C TYR A 156 -32.43 -30.22 -1.14
N LEU A 157 -31.45 -29.40 -1.48
CA LEU A 157 -31.25 -28.89 -2.83
C LEU A 157 -29.85 -29.28 -3.32
N SER A 158 -29.81 -29.86 -4.51
CA SER A 158 -28.59 -29.97 -5.30
C SER A 158 -28.55 -28.80 -6.27
N SER A 159 -27.63 -27.87 -6.04
CA SER A 159 -27.51 -26.62 -6.79
C SER A 159 -26.34 -26.68 -7.76
N LYS A 160 -26.66 -26.66 -9.05
CA LYS A 160 -25.69 -26.45 -10.13
C LYS A 160 -25.36 -24.97 -10.22
N VAL A 161 -24.09 -24.60 -10.02
CA VAL A 161 -23.60 -23.22 -10.03
C VAL A 161 -22.73 -22.99 -11.26
N ASN A 162 -23.12 -22.04 -12.10
CA ASN A 162 -22.40 -21.63 -13.30
C ASN A 162 -21.58 -20.35 -13.04
N TYR A 163 -20.38 -20.30 -13.62
CA TYR A 163 -19.51 -19.13 -13.60
C TYR A 163 -19.07 -18.76 -15.03
N ASP A 164 -19.20 -17.48 -15.37
CA ASP A 164 -18.81 -16.94 -16.68
C ASP A 164 -17.33 -16.48 -16.72
N THR A 165 -16.52 -16.92 -15.76
CA THR A 165 -15.11 -16.55 -15.63
C THR A 165 -14.21 -17.44 -16.49
N ASN A 166 -12.94 -17.03 -16.67
CA ASN A 166 -11.93 -17.81 -17.39
C ASN A 166 -11.14 -18.76 -16.46
N GLU A 167 -11.46 -18.81 -15.17
CA GLU A 167 -10.70 -19.53 -14.15
C GLU A 167 -11.47 -20.74 -13.62
N ASN A 168 -10.80 -21.90 -13.52
CA ASN A 168 -11.43 -23.18 -13.16
C ASN A 168 -11.69 -23.36 -11.64
N SER A 169 -11.99 -22.29 -10.90
CA SER A 169 -12.19 -22.34 -9.45
C SER A 169 -13.67 -22.22 -9.07
N CYS A 170 -14.16 -23.21 -8.30
CA CYS A 170 -15.58 -23.37 -7.98
C CYS A 170 -16.03 -22.66 -6.69
N LYS A 171 -15.15 -21.87 -6.06
CA LYS A 171 -15.38 -21.32 -4.71
C LYS A 171 -15.15 -19.81 -4.53
N SER A 172 -14.70 -19.08 -5.55
CA SER A 172 -14.35 -17.66 -5.40
C SER A 172 -14.83 -16.72 -6.53
N GLY A 173 -15.64 -17.21 -7.46
CA GLY A 173 -16.23 -16.39 -8.52
C GLY A 173 -17.64 -15.88 -8.17
N LEU A 174 -18.06 -14.77 -8.78
CA LEU A 174 -19.45 -14.36 -8.81
C LEU A 174 -20.25 -15.34 -9.68
N PRO A 175 -21.29 -16.02 -9.16
CA PRO A 175 -22.12 -16.91 -9.97
C PRO A 175 -22.86 -16.14 -11.07
N SER A 176 -22.96 -16.72 -12.28
CA SER A 176 -23.88 -16.25 -13.31
C SER A 176 -25.26 -16.87 -13.13
N LEU A 177 -25.34 -18.19 -12.94
CA LEU A 177 -26.62 -18.90 -12.79
C LEU A 177 -26.51 -19.97 -11.70
N VAL A 178 -27.53 -20.09 -10.85
CA VAL A 178 -27.68 -21.22 -9.92
C VAL A 178 -28.98 -21.93 -10.25
N THR A 179 -28.93 -23.23 -10.57
CA THR A 179 -30.13 -24.05 -10.79
C THR A 179 -30.17 -25.17 -9.77
N SER A 180 -31.25 -25.24 -9.01
CA SER A 180 -31.40 -26.12 -7.87
C SER A 180 -32.60 -27.03 -8.04
N SER A 181 -32.41 -28.32 -7.78
CA SER A 181 -33.48 -29.32 -7.77
C SER A 181 -33.60 -29.94 -6.39
N VAL A 182 -34.83 -30.30 -5.99
CA VAL A 182 -35.08 -31.02 -4.74
C VAL A 182 -34.52 -32.44 -4.85
N VAL A 183 -33.72 -32.84 -3.85
CA VAL A 183 -33.09 -34.15 -3.75
C VAL A 183 -33.29 -34.73 -2.35
N ALA A 184 -33.04 -36.03 -2.20
CA ALA A 184 -32.97 -36.63 -0.88
C ALA A 184 -31.78 -36.05 -0.08
N VAL A 185 -31.92 -35.98 1.25
CA VAL A 185 -30.97 -35.33 2.17
C VAL A 185 -29.50 -35.72 1.97
N ASP A 186 -29.22 -36.97 1.64
CA ASP A 186 -27.85 -37.49 1.47
C ASP A 186 -27.44 -37.72 0.00
N ALA A 187 -28.29 -37.32 -0.96
CA ALA A 187 -28.03 -37.58 -2.38
C ALA A 187 -27.11 -36.53 -3.04
N CYS A 188 -26.86 -35.39 -2.37
CA CYS A 188 -26.06 -34.31 -2.93
C CYS A 188 -24.56 -34.47 -2.60
N LEU A 189 -23.71 -34.40 -3.63
CA LEU A 189 -22.25 -34.45 -3.50
C LEU A 189 -21.65 -33.11 -3.98
N VAL A 190 -21.00 -32.39 -3.07
CA VAL A 190 -20.36 -31.09 -3.37
C VAL A 190 -19.12 -31.31 -4.24
N THR A 191 -18.99 -30.57 -5.33
CA THR A 191 -17.76 -30.58 -6.14
C THR A 191 -16.76 -29.57 -5.59
N THR A 192 -15.49 -29.95 -5.48
CA THR A 192 -14.40 -29.04 -5.09
C THR A 192 -13.73 -28.35 -6.29
N VAL A 193 -13.90 -28.88 -7.49
CA VAL A 193 -13.34 -28.34 -8.75
C VAL A 193 -14.46 -28.24 -9.78
N CYS A 194 -14.43 -27.18 -10.59
CA CYS A 194 -15.40 -26.98 -11.65
C CYS A 194 -15.15 -27.91 -12.83
N THR A 195 -16.22 -28.23 -13.55
CA THR A 195 -16.20 -28.98 -14.80
C THR A 195 -16.46 -28.03 -15.97
N GLY A 196 -15.79 -28.27 -17.11
CA GLY A 196 -15.88 -27.44 -18.32
C GLY A 196 -14.50 -27.09 -18.88
N GLN A 197 -14.39 -26.98 -20.22
CA GLN A 197 -13.18 -26.47 -20.90
C GLN A 197 -13.29 -24.98 -21.27
N ALA A 198 -14.48 -24.40 -21.12
CA ALA A 198 -14.79 -23.00 -21.38
C ALA A 198 -16.05 -22.60 -20.58
N ALA A 199 -16.24 -21.29 -20.38
CA ALA A 199 -17.42 -20.75 -19.71
C ALA A 199 -18.74 -21.20 -20.39
N PRO A 200 -19.76 -21.63 -19.61
CA PRO A 200 -19.81 -21.57 -18.15
C PRO A 200 -19.13 -22.77 -17.46
N TYR A 201 -18.23 -22.48 -16.52
CA TYR A 201 -17.68 -23.50 -15.60
C TYR A 201 -18.75 -23.87 -14.58
N THR A 202 -18.88 -25.17 -14.30
CA THR A 202 -19.98 -25.68 -13.47
C THR A 202 -19.48 -26.39 -12.22
N GLY A 203 -20.05 -26.05 -11.06
CA GLY A 203 -19.94 -26.80 -9.81
C GLY A 203 -21.29 -27.25 -9.24
N THR A 204 -21.25 -28.10 -8.22
CA THR A 204 -22.38 -28.54 -7.42
C THR A 204 -22.21 -28.10 -5.97
N SER A 205 -23.21 -27.41 -5.43
CA SER A 205 -23.35 -27.02 -4.03
C SER A 205 -24.57 -27.70 -3.41
N CYS A 206 -24.45 -28.10 -2.15
CA CYS A 206 -25.52 -28.75 -1.40
C CYS A 206 -26.05 -27.79 -0.35
N ILE A 207 -27.29 -27.34 -0.52
CA ILE A 207 -27.94 -26.35 0.34
C ILE A 207 -29.35 -26.81 0.70
N SER A 208 -30.07 -26.02 1.50
CA SER A 208 -31.44 -26.32 1.90
C SER A 208 -32.35 -25.12 1.70
N THR A 209 -33.67 -25.34 1.64
CA THR A 209 -34.63 -24.22 1.56
C THR A 209 -34.58 -23.30 2.77
N LEU A 210 -34.03 -23.76 3.91
CA LEU A 210 -33.85 -22.94 5.11
C LEU A 210 -32.76 -21.87 4.94
N THR A 211 -31.64 -22.22 4.31
CA THR A 211 -30.46 -21.33 4.18
C THR A 211 -30.32 -20.71 2.79
N TYR A 212 -31.12 -21.17 1.81
CA TYR A 212 -30.97 -20.80 0.39
C TYR A 212 -30.84 -19.28 0.16
N LYS A 213 -31.69 -18.48 0.81
CA LYS A 213 -31.70 -17.02 0.62
C LYS A 213 -30.42 -16.38 1.13
N ASP A 214 -29.94 -16.80 2.29
CA ASP A 214 -28.72 -16.29 2.91
C ASP A 214 -27.49 -16.74 2.10
N ASP A 215 -27.50 -17.98 1.63
CA ASP A 215 -26.45 -18.54 0.76
C ASP A 215 -26.36 -17.77 -0.57
N MET A 216 -27.49 -17.42 -1.19
CA MET A 216 -27.51 -16.59 -2.40
C MET A 216 -27.12 -15.14 -2.12
N ALA A 217 -27.56 -14.54 -1.01
CA ALA A 217 -27.15 -13.19 -0.63
C ALA A 217 -25.62 -13.11 -0.43
N ALA A 218 -25.02 -14.12 0.20
CA ALA A 218 -23.58 -14.22 0.37
C ALA A 218 -22.86 -14.46 -0.98
N ALA A 219 -23.39 -15.33 -1.84
CA ALA A 219 -22.75 -15.69 -3.11
C ALA A 219 -22.75 -14.55 -4.13
N PHE A 220 -23.84 -13.77 -4.21
CA PHE A 220 -23.96 -12.64 -5.14
C PHE A 220 -23.46 -11.32 -4.54
N GLY A 221 -23.42 -11.21 -3.21
CA GLY A 221 -22.98 -10.02 -2.49
C GLY A 221 -23.80 -8.79 -2.90
N SER A 222 -23.11 -7.74 -3.35
CA SER A 222 -23.75 -6.49 -3.80
C SER A 222 -24.34 -6.56 -5.20
N ASN A 223 -24.15 -7.66 -5.93
CA ASN A 223 -24.63 -7.79 -7.32
C ASN A 223 -26.13 -8.11 -7.35
N PRO A 224 -26.88 -7.53 -8.29
CA PRO A 224 -28.32 -7.79 -8.39
C PRO A 224 -28.59 -9.23 -8.84
N TYR A 225 -29.52 -9.90 -8.19
CA TYR A 225 -29.94 -11.25 -8.55
C TYR A 225 -31.44 -11.45 -8.40
N VAL A 226 -31.95 -12.45 -9.12
CA VAL A 226 -33.36 -12.84 -9.13
C VAL A 226 -33.46 -14.32 -8.84
N ILE A 227 -34.27 -14.70 -7.86
CA ILE A 227 -34.62 -16.07 -7.49
C ILE A 227 -36.01 -16.37 -8.06
N VAL A 228 -36.13 -17.46 -8.81
CA VAL A 228 -37.37 -17.98 -9.38
C VAL A 228 -37.59 -19.38 -8.82
N GLU A 229 -38.58 -19.53 -7.95
CA GLU A 229 -39.02 -20.82 -7.42
C GLU A 229 -40.18 -21.36 -8.25
N LYS A 230 -40.11 -22.63 -8.65
CA LYS A 230 -41.15 -23.30 -9.44
C LYS A 230 -41.80 -24.41 -8.61
N TYR A 231 -43.13 -24.43 -8.59
CA TYR A 231 -43.93 -25.38 -7.84
C TYR A 231 -44.75 -26.29 -8.76
N THR A 232 -45.29 -27.37 -8.18
CA THR A 232 -46.23 -28.26 -8.87
C THR A 232 -47.49 -27.50 -9.27
N ALA A 233 -47.95 -27.68 -10.51
CA ALA A 233 -49.05 -26.90 -11.06
C ALA A 233 -50.35 -27.02 -10.25
N GLY A 234 -51.01 -25.91 -9.97
CA GLY A 234 -52.31 -25.84 -9.27
C GLY A 234 -52.24 -26.06 -7.75
N GLN A 235 -51.07 -25.99 -7.12
CA GLN A 235 -50.86 -26.35 -5.72
C GLN A 235 -50.43 -25.16 -4.82
N SER A 236 -50.82 -23.94 -5.20
CA SER A 236 -50.71 -22.72 -4.37
C SER A 236 -49.31 -22.45 -3.76
N CYS A 237 -48.24 -22.87 -4.45
CA CYS A 237 -46.86 -22.75 -4.00
C CYS A 237 -46.59 -23.18 -2.54
N ALA A 238 -47.19 -24.30 -2.12
CA ALA A 238 -46.87 -24.95 -0.86
C ALA A 238 -45.42 -25.46 -0.86
N ASP A 239 -44.71 -25.32 0.27
CA ASP A 239 -43.27 -25.60 0.37
C ASP A 239 -42.94 -27.06 0.00
N ASP A 240 -43.81 -28.01 0.34
CA ASP A 240 -43.67 -29.45 0.00
C ASP A 240 -43.93 -29.77 -1.47
N LYS A 241 -44.35 -28.77 -2.28
CA LYS A 241 -44.62 -28.87 -3.72
C LYS A 241 -43.59 -28.17 -4.58
N LEU A 242 -42.50 -27.68 -3.98
CA LEU A 242 -41.39 -27.06 -4.69
C LEU A 242 -40.70 -28.09 -5.61
N LEU A 243 -40.57 -27.76 -6.90
CA LEU A 243 -39.91 -28.60 -7.90
C LEU A 243 -38.44 -28.19 -8.10
N GLY A 244 -38.16 -26.90 -8.04
CA GLY A 244 -36.80 -26.38 -8.21
C GLY A 244 -36.73 -24.86 -8.08
N ILE A 245 -35.51 -24.37 -7.98
CA ILE A 245 -35.20 -22.95 -7.82
C ILE A 245 -34.13 -22.55 -8.84
N THR A 246 -34.33 -21.45 -9.55
CA THR A 246 -33.31 -20.87 -10.42
C THR A 246 -32.97 -19.47 -9.97
N THR A 247 -31.70 -19.21 -9.68
CA THR A 247 -31.20 -17.88 -9.35
C THR A 247 -30.37 -17.34 -10.52
N TYR A 248 -30.77 -16.19 -11.05
CA TYR A 248 -30.15 -15.50 -12.18
C TYR A 248 -29.36 -14.29 -11.67
N LEU A 249 -28.12 -14.12 -12.13
CA LEU A 249 -27.44 -12.83 -12.09
C LEU A 249 -28.26 -11.84 -12.95
N ALA A 250 -28.75 -10.79 -12.32
CA ALA A 250 -29.67 -9.82 -12.92
C ALA A 250 -28.95 -8.50 -13.22
N ASP A 251 -27.73 -8.59 -13.74
CA ASP A 251 -26.96 -7.41 -14.13
C ASP A 251 -27.38 -6.87 -15.51
N GLY A 252 -28.18 -7.61 -16.28
CA GLY A 252 -28.64 -7.25 -17.63
C GLY A 252 -27.71 -7.71 -18.77
N LYS A 253 -26.56 -8.32 -18.45
CA LYS A 253 -25.63 -8.89 -19.43
C LYS A 253 -26.16 -10.19 -19.98
N CYS A 254 -25.56 -10.60 -21.10
CA CYS A 254 -25.79 -11.92 -21.65
C CYS A 254 -24.95 -12.93 -20.87
N HIS A 255 -25.61 -13.90 -20.25
CA HIS A 255 -24.98 -14.97 -19.49
C HIS A 255 -25.29 -16.31 -20.12
N LYS A 256 -24.27 -17.17 -20.24
CA LYS A 256 -24.44 -18.49 -20.85
C LYS A 256 -25.06 -19.46 -19.84
N THR A 257 -26.09 -20.17 -20.25
CA THR A 257 -26.63 -21.32 -19.48
C THR A 257 -26.03 -22.64 -19.95
N GLY A 258 -25.42 -22.63 -21.15
CA GLY A 258 -24.67 -23.72 -21.78
C GLY A 258 -23.98 -23.24 -23.05
N SER A 259 -23.51 -24.16 -23.91
CA SER A 259 -22.84 -23.81 -25.17
C SER A 259 -23.76 -23.19 -26.22
N ALA A 260 -25.07 -23.49 -26.18
CA ALA A 260 -26.07 -23.08 -27.16
C ALA A 260 -27.26 -22.35 -26.55
N ALA A 261 -27.16 -21.87 -25.31
CA ALA A 261 -28.24 -21.14 -24.66
C ALA A 261 -27.69 -20.09 -23.71
N SER A 262 -28.43 -19.00 -23.57
CA SER A 262 -28.07 -17.87 -22.74
C SER A 262 -29.31 -17.18 -22.18
N TYR A 263 -29.12 -16.22 -21.30
CA TYR A 263 -30.20 -15.41 -20.77
C TYR A 263 -29.74 -13.98 -20.50
N ARG A 264 -30.71 -13.06 -20.40
CA ARG A 264 -30.56 -11.75 -19.77
C ARG A 264 -31.60 -11.61 -18.68
N ALA A 265 -31.19 -11.22 -17.49
CA ALA A 265 -32.12 -10.92 -16.40
C ALA A 265 -31.96 -9.48 -15.95
N THR A 266 -33.08 -8.81 -15.65
CA THR A 266 -33.08 -7.49 -15.03
C THR A 266 -34.04 -7.45 -13.84
N ARG A 267 -33.68 -6.67 -12.83
CA ARG A 267 -34.47 -6.37 -11.64
C ARG A 267 -34.45 -4.87 -11.45
N ARG A 268 -35.62 -4.23 -11.54
CA ARG A 268 -35.77 -2.78 -11.42
C ARG A 268 -35.94 -2.37 -9.96
N ALA A 269 -35.81 -1.07 -9.70
CA ALA A 269 -35.94 -0.50 -8.34
C ALA A 269 -37.35 -0.67 -7.75
N ASP A 270 -38.38 -0.79 -8.59
CA ASP A 270 -39.76 -1.12 -8.20
C ASP A 270 -39.97 -2.62 -7.93
N ASN A 271 -38.89 -3.42 -7.90
CA ASN A 271 -38.89 -4.88 -7.78
C ASN A 271 -39.52 -5.64 -8.96
N SER A 272 -39.86 -4.98 -10.07
CA SER A 272 -40.25 -5.69 -11.29
C SER A 272 -39.05 -6.42 -11.89
N VAL A 273 -39.31 -7.58 -12.49
CA VAL A 273 -38.27 -8.48 -13.00
C VAL A 273 -38.58 -8.88 -14.43
N THR A 274 -37.53 -8.98 -15.25
CA THR A 274 -37.58 -9.69 -16.52
C THR A 274 -36.47 -10.72 -16.60
N VAL A 275 -36.78 -11.90 -17.13
CA VAL A 275 -35.79 -12.91 -17.49
C VAL A 275 -36.08 -13.35 -18.92
N GLN A 276 -35.19 -12.98 -19.83
CA GLN A 276 -35.26 -13.35 -21.24
C GLN A 276 -34.28 -14.48 -21.51
N PRO A 277 -34.73 -15.73 -21.67
CA PRO A 277 -33.89 -16.80 -22.19
C PRO A 277 -33.68 -16.65 -23.70
N TYR A 278 -32.58 -17.20 -24.18
CA TYR A 278 -32.21 -17.23 -25.60
C TYR A 278 -31.76 -18.64 -25.98
N THR A 279 -32.08 -19.04 -27.21
CA THR A 279 -31.74 -20.35 -27.78
C THR A 279 -30.39 -20.36 -28.51
N ASP A 280 -29.56 -19.35 -28.25
CA ASP A 280 -28.15 -19.29 -28.65
C ASP A 280 -27.29 -18.79 -27.48
N GLY A 281 -25.96 -18.86 -27.61
CA GLY A 281 -25.02 -18.45 -26.56
C GLY A 281 -24.62 -16.96 -26.56
N VAL A 282 -25.25 -16.12 -27.40
CA VAL A 282 -24.88 -14.70 -27.59
C VAL A 282 -26.05 -13.74 -27.38
N CYS A 283 -27.18 -14.26 -26.90
CA CYS A 283 -28.42 -13.53 -26.69
C CYS A 283 -28.99 -12.87 -27.96
N GLY A 284 -28.96 -13.58 -29.10
CA GLY A 284 -29.51 -13.10 -30.37
C GLY A 284 -30.96 -13.53 -30.62
N THR A 285 -31.28 -14.80 -30.34
CA THR A 285 -32.53 -15.49 -30.69
C THR A 285 -33.36 -15.70 -29.43
N THR A 286 -34.44 -14.93 -29.30
CA THR A 286 -35.27 -14.88 -28.10
C THR A 286 -36.11 -16.14 -27.92
N GLY A 287 -36.09 -16.69 -26.71
CA GLY A 287 -37.10 -17.63 -26.21
C GLY A 287 -38.27 -16.93 -25.52
N THR A 288 -39.02 -17.65 -24.69
CA THR A 288 -40.18 -17.11 -23.94
C THR A 288 -39.75 -16.20 -22.80
N LEU A 289 -40.15 -14.92 -22.85
CA LEU A 289 -39.89 -13.93 -21.80
C LEU A 289 -40.68 -14.24 -20.52
N LEU A 290 -39.98 -14.28 -19.38
CA LEU A 290 -40.60 -14.19 -18.06
C LEU A 290 -40.64 -12.72 -17.64
N THR A 291 -41.83 -12.23 -17.26
CA THR A 291 -42.04 -10.89 -16.72
C THR A 291 -42.78 -10.98 -15.40
N VAL A 292 -42.32 -10.26 -14.40
CA VAL A 292 -42.93 -10.17 -13.06
C VAL A 292 -43.22 -8.72 -12.75
N SER A 293 -44.45 -8.45 -12.33
CA SER A 293 -44.88 -7.10 -11.99
C SER A 293 -44.22 -6.62 -10.69
N ALA A 294 -44.19 -5.30 -10.47
CA ALA A 294 -43.69 -4.71 -9.22
C ALA A 294 -44.46 -5.22 -7.98
N ALA A 295 -45.76 -5.47 -8.11
CA ALA A 295 -46.61 -5.99 -7.03
C ALA A 295 -46.22 -7.43 -6.66
N ASP A 296 -46.01 -8.29 -7.66
CA ASP A 296 -45.64 -9.68 -7.44
C ASP A 296 -44.21 -9.80 -6.87
N GLY A 297 -43.27 -9.00 -7.38
CA GLY A 297 -41.89 -8.96 -6.89
C GLY A 297 -41.74 -8.40 -5.47
N THR A 298 -42.71 -7.63 -4.98
CA THR A 298 -42.70 -7.08 -3.61
C THR A 298 -43.41 -8.01 -2.62
N SER A 299 -44.49 -8.66 -3.04
CA SER A 299 -45.31 -9.51 -2.18
C SER A 299 -44.68 -10.87 -1.86
N ASN A 300 -43.63 -11.28 -2.59
CA ASN A 300 -43.10 -12.66 -2.59
C ASN A 300 -44.22 -13.71 -2.76
N ALA A 301 -45.33 -13.31 -3.40
CA ALA A 301 -46.53 -14.11 -3.48
C ALA A 301 -46.42 -15.16 -4.59
N CYS A 302 -47.20 -16.22 -4.45
CA CYS A 302 -47.35 -17.23 -5.48
C CYS A 302 -48.16 -16.65 -6.65
N ALA A 303 -47.56 -16.53 -7.81
CA ALA A 303 -48.22 -16.18 -9.07
C ALA A 303 -48.10 -17.36 -10.04
N SER A 304 -49.22 -18.03 -10.34
CA SER A 304 -49.29 -19.16 -11.28
C SER A 304 -48.18 -20.20 -11.08
N ASP A 305 -48.11 -20.73 -9.84
CA ASP A 305 -47.15 -21.76 -9.40
C ASP A 305 -45.67 -21.35 -9.41
N THR A 306 -45.41 -20.04 -9.46
CA THR A 306 -44.06 -19.46 -9.40
C THR A 306 -43.98 -18.41 -8.30
N LYS A 307 -42.89 -18.39 -7.53
CA LYS A 307 -42.53 -17.24 -6.67
C LYS A 307 -41.27 -16.61 -7.23
N VAL A 308 -41.26 -15.28 -7.37
CA VAL A 308 -40.09 -14.54 -7.85
C VAL A 308 -39.74 -13.42 -6.88
N TYR A 309 -38.48 -13.39 -6.47
CA TYR A 309 -37.94 -12.39 -5.55
C TYR A 309 -36.44 -12.23 -5.78
N GLY A 310 -35.76 -11.37 -5.03
CA GLY A 310 -34.32 -11.15 -5.21
C GLY A 310 -33.84 -9.88 -4.54
N ALA A 311 -32.58 -9.52 -4.75
CA ALA A 311 -31.97 -8.34 -4.18
C ALA A 311 -31.19 -7.54 -5.24
N GLY A 312 -30.97 -6.26 -4.94
CA GLY A 312 -30.26 -5.33 -5.81
C GLY A 312 -31.09 -4.82 -6.99
N THR A 313 -30.52 -3.83 -7.69
CA THR A 313 -31.10 -3.22 -8.89
C THR A 313 -30.10 -3.38 -10.02
N THR A 314 -30.57 -3.76 -11.20
CA THR A 314 -29.75 -3.83 -12.41
C THR A 314 -29.09 -2.48 -12.67
N PRO A 315 -27.75 -2.41 -12.79
CA PRO A 315 -27.08 -1.15 -13.07
C PRO A 315 -27.33 -0.68 -14.50
N LEU A 316 -27.16 0.61 -14.72
CA LEU A 316 -27.13 1.18 -16.07
C LEU A 316 -25.77 0.90 -16.70
N TYR A 317 -25.76 0.64 -18.00
CA TYR A 317 -24.54 0.47 -18.77
C TYR A 317 -24.06 1.80 -19.31
N LEU A 318 -22.75 1.99 -19.21
CA LEU A 318 -22.12 3.26 -19.50
C LEU A 318 -21.07 3.06 -20.60
N THR A 319 -21.22 3.84 -21.66
CA THR A 319 -20.21 3.98 -22.72
C THR A 319 -19.54 5.33 -22.55
N SER A 320 -18.26 5.32 -22.23
CA SER A 320 -17.47 6.52 -21.96
C SER A 320 -16.51 6.81 -23.11
N THR A 321 -16.57 8.02 -23.65
CA THR A 321 -15.50 8.61 -24.46
C THR A 321 -14.50 9.26 -23.53
N VAL A 322 -13.29 8.70 -23.47
CA VAL A 322 -12.18 9.16 -22.64
C VAL A 322 -11.22 9.96 -23.50
N SER A 323 -10.95 11.20 -23.11
CA SER A 323 -10.04 12.13 -23.79
C SER A 323 -8.71 12.25 -23.07
N TYR A 324 -7.62 12.31 -23.84
CA TYR A 324 -6.24 12.42 -23.37
C TYR A 324 -5.52 13.56 -24.10
N GLU A 325 -4.73 14.37 -23.38
CA GLU A 325 -3.93 15.45 -23.98
C GLU A 325 -2.55 14.98 -24.47
N SER A 326 -2.11 13.79 -24.08
CA SER A 326 -0.82 13.21 -24.50
C SER A 326 -1.01 12.15 -25.59
N ASN A 327 -0.06 12.10 -26.53
CA ASN A 327 0.00 11.16 -27.65
C ASN A 327 0.42 9.73 -27.29
N ALA A 328 0.22 9.28 -26.05
CA ALA A 328 0.44 7.89 -25.70
C ALA A 328 -0.58 7.05 -26.48
N ASN A 329 -0.13 6.33 -27.53
CA ASN A 329 -0.97 5.50 -28.42
C ASN A 329 -1.74 4.37 -27.70
N SER A 330 -1.68 4.30 -26.37
CA SER A 330 -2.39 3.34 -25.53
C SER A 330 -3.53 4.06 -24.79
N CYS A 331 -4.76 3.65 -25.08
CA CYS A 331 -5.97 4.15 -24.42
C CYS A 331 -6.22 3.55 -23.02
N LYS A 332 -5.17 2.96 -22.42
CA LYS A 332 -5.25 2.18 -21.18
C LYS A 332 -4.34 2.70 -20.07
N SER A 333 -3.44 3.66 -20.34
CA SER A 333 -2.37 4.04 -19.39
C SER A 333 -2.11 5.53 -19.23
N GLY A 334 -2.88 6.41 -19.88
CA GLY A 334 -2.75 7.87 -19.73
C GLY A 334 -3.65 8.41 -18.62
N LEU A 335 -3.27 9.55 -18.01
CA LEU A 335 -4.17 10.33 -17.17
C LEU A 335 -5.26 10.96 -18.07
N PRO A 336 -6.56 10.64 -17.86
CA PRO A 336 -7.62 11.30 -18.62
C PRO A 336 -7.68 12.80 -18.32
N SER A 337 -7.91 13.62 -19.35
CA SER A 337 -8.29 15.01 -19.14
C SER A 337 -9.81 15.12 -18.98
N TYR A 338 -10.58 14.46 -19.84
CA TYR A 338 -12.03 14.60 -19.89
C TYR A 338 -12.72 13.27 -20.20
N VAL A 339 -13.84 12.99 -19.55
CA VAL A 339 -14.63 11.77 -19.81
C VAL A 339 -16.09 12.15 -20.03
N ALA A 340 -16.63 11.88 -21.22
CA ALA A 340 -18.04 12.02 -21.52
C ALA A 340 -18.69 10.64 -21.60
N THR A 341 -19.72 10.40 -20.81
CA THR A 341 -20.35 9.09 -20.66
C THR A 341 -21.83 9.17 -20.99
N ALA A 342 -22.27 8.27 -21.85
CA ALA A 342 -23.68 8.09 -22.19
C ALA A 342 -24.22 6.82 -21.54
N VAL A 343 -25.50 6.85 -21.16
CA VAL A 343 -26.23 5.65 -20.74
C VAL A 343 -26.70 4.90 -21.98
N GLY A 344 -26.36 3.62 -22.09
CA GLY A 344 -26.66 2.77 -23.24
C GLY A 344 -27.11 1.35 -22.86
N THR A 345 -27.21 0.47 -23.86
CA THR A 345 -27.48 -0.96 -23.67
C THR A 345 -26.19 -1.77 -23.81
N PHE A 346 -26.05 -2.87 -23.04
CA PHE A 346 -24.83 -3.70 -22.99
C PHE A 346 -24.34 -4.22 -24.36
N ALA A 347 -25.22 -4.30 -25.36
CA ALA A 347 -24.91 -4.92 -26.65
C ALA A 347 -23.96 -4.10 -27.56
N VAL A 348 -23.48 -2.93 -27.15
CA VAL A 348 -22.84 -1.97 -28.09
C VAL A 348 -21.44 -1.49 -27.65
N CYS A 349 -21.01 -1.70 -26.41
CA CYS A 349 -19.75 -1.11 -25.94
C CYS A 349 -18.53 -2.03 -26.19
N VAL A 350 -17.63 -1.61 -27.07
CA VAL A 350 -16.33 -2.25 -27.33
C VAL A 350 -15.21 -1.30 -26.89
N PRO A 351 -14.42 -1.64 -25.86
CA PRO A 351 -13.32 -0.78 -25.42
C PRO A 351 -12.25 -0.61 -26.49
N SER A 352 -11.75 0.61 -26.68
CA SER A 352 -10.66 0.87 -27.61
C SER A 352 -9.32 0.45 -27.00
N SER A 353 -8.51 -0.32 -27.74
CA SER A 353 -7.12 -0.60 -27.36
C SER A 353 -6.17 0.54 -27.74
N VAL A 354 -6.51 1.31 -28.77
CA VAL A 354 -5.72 2.41 -29.33
C VAL A 354 -6.59 3.66 -29.40
N CYS A 355 -6.01 4.81 -29.08
CA CYS A 355 -6.71 6.09 -29.17
C CYS A 355 -6.79 6.60 -30.61
N THR A 356 -7.87 7.32 -30.92
CA THR A 356 -8.10 7.96 -32.22
C THR A 356 -7.88 9.47 -32.12
N GLY A 357 -7.41 10.09 -33.20
CA GLY A 357 -7.13 11.53 -33.27
C GLY A 357 -5.79 11.81 -33.96
N GLN A 358 -5.72 12.91 -34.72
CA GLN A 358 -4.47 13.39 -35.33
C GLN A 358 -3.72 14.37 -34.41
N SER A 359 -4.41 14.95 -33.42
CA SER A 359 -3.87 15.87 -32.42
C SER A 359 -4.71 15.81 -31.14
N ALA A 360 -4.15 16.29 -30.03
CA ALA A 360 -4.84 16.35 -28.75
C ALA A 360 -6.12 17.23 -28.83
N PRO A 361 -7.26 16.75 -28.29
CA PRO A 361 -7.40 15.55 -27.46
C PRO A 361 -7.53 14.24 -28.28
N TYR A 362 -6.75 13.21 -27.90
CA TYR A 362 -6.92 11.84 -28.39
C TYR A 362 -8.06 11.18 -27.64
N THR A 363 -8.89 10.37 -28.30
CA THR A 363 -10.08 9.77 -27.69
C THR A 363 -10.12 8.25 -27.80
N GLY A 364 -10.65 7.59 -26.79
CA GLY A 364 -10.96 6.16 -26.79
C GLY A 364 -12.26 5.84 -26.09
N THR A 365 -12.76 4.63 -26.34
CA THR A 365 -13.98 4.11 -25.71
C THR A 365 -13.63 3.27 -24.49
N SER A 366 -14.29 3.53 -23.37
CA SER A 366 -14.29 2.68 -22.17
C SER A 366 -15.71 2.24 -21.82
N CYS A 367 -15.84 1.04 -21.26
CA CYS A 367 -17.12 0.44 -20.93
C CYS A 367 -17.19 0.20 -19.42
N SER A 368 -18.23 0.73 -18.78
CA SER A 368 -18.45 0.62 -17.34
C SER A 368 -19.93 0.45 -17.03
N SER A 369 -20.28 0.51 -15.75
CA SER A 369 -21.66 0.51 -15.28
C SER A 369 -21.86 1.55 -14.19
N SER A 370 -23.10 1.96 -13.94
CA SER A 370 -23.41 2.88 -12.83
C SER A 370 -23.01 2.32 -11.46
N LEU A 371 -22.77 1.02 -11.34
CA LEU A 371 -22.29 0.39 -10.11
C LEU A 371 -20.77 0.56 -9.91
N THR A 372 -19.98 0.52 -10.99
CA THR A 372 -18.50 0.54 -10.93
C THR A 372 -17.89 1.88 -11.30
N TYR A 373 -18.66 2.80 -11.92
CA TYR A 373 -18.16 4.04 -12.51
C TYR A 373 -17.28 4.87 -11.58
N LYS A 374 -17.67 4.98 -10.31
CA LYS A 374 -16.90 5.74 -9.32
C LYS A 374 -15.51 5.14 -9.08
N ASP A 375 -15.43 3.83 -8.97
CA ASP A 375 -14.18 3.11 -8.74
C ASP A 375 -13.32 3.11 -10.01
N ASP A 376 -13.95 2.99 -11.18
CA ASP A 376 -13.30 3.10 -12.49
C ASP A 376 -12.63 4.48 -12.64
N MET A 377 -13.31 5.57 -12.25
CA MET A 377 -12.72 6.92 -12.27
C MET A 377 -11.64 7.10 -11.19
N ALA A 378 -11.83 6.56 -9.99
CA ALA A 378 -10.79 6.62 -8.96
C ALA A 378 -9.49 5.94 -9.42
N ALA A 379 -9.60 4.78 -10.09
CA ALA A 379 -8.46 4.09 -10.66
C ALA A 379 -7.83 4.86 -11.83
N ALA A 380 -8.65 5.44 -12.71
CA ALA A 380 -8.16 6.16 -13.89
C ALA A 380 -7.43 7.48 -13.56
N PHE A 381 -7.92 8.24 -12.58
CA PHE A 381 -7.33 9.51 -12.16
C PHE A 381 -6.25 9.35 -11.08
N GLY A 382 -6.30 8.27 -10.30
CA GLY A 382 -5.35 8.00 -9.21
C GLY A 382 -5.38 9.11 -8.16
N SER A 383 -4.21 9.72 -7.88
CA SER A 383 -4.08 10.84 -6.94
C SER A 383 -4.49 12.19 -7.52
N ASN A 384 -4.83 12.27 -8.82
CA ASN A 384 -5.20 13.53 -9.46
C ASN A 384 -6.64 13.92 -9.10
N PRO A 385 -6.91 15.21 -8.86
CA PRO A 385 -8.24 15.68 -8.50
C PRO A 385 -9.19 15.62 -9.71
N TYR A 386 -10.43 15.18 -9.49
CA TYR A 386 -11.45 15.13 -10.53
C TYR A 386 -12.84 15.43 -9.98
N VAL A 387 -13.74 15.87 -10.87
CA VAL A 387 -15.15 16.15 -10.56
C VAL A 387 -16.04 15.40 -11.54
N ILE A 388 -16.96 14.61 -11.01
CA ILE A 388 -17.99 13.85 -11.72
C ILE A 388 -19.31 14.61 -11.64
N VAL A 389 -19.94 14.82 -12.78
CA VAL A 389 -21.26 15.45 -12.94
C VAL A 389 -22.20 14.45 -13.58
N GLU A 390 -23.17 13.96 -12.83
CA GLU A 390 -24.27 13.16 -13.34
C GLU A 390 -25.47 14.05 -13.67
N LYS A 391 -26.01 13.92 -14.88
CA LYS A 391 -27.25 14.57 -15.29
C LYS A 391 -28.35 13.53 -15.43
N TYR A 392 -29.55 13.92 -15.02
CA TYR A 392 -30.75 13.10 -15.07
C TYR A 392 -31.80 13.78 -15.96
N THR A 393 -32.78 13.02 -16.45
CA THR A 393 -33.92 13.58 -17.19
C THR A 393 -34.64 14.63 -16.34
N ALA A 394 -34.95 15.78 -16.92
CA ALA A 394 -35.54 16.91 -16.20
C ALA A 394 -36.86 16.55 -15.47
N GLY A 395 -37.01 17.03 -14.24
CA GLY A 395 -38.18 16.82 -13.39
C GLY A 395 -38.23 15.48 -12.65
N GLN A 396 -37.15 14.69 -12.66
CA GLN A 396 -37.16 13.30 -12.20
C GLN A 396 -36.31 13.04 -10.94
N SER A 397 -35.91 14.09 -10.21
CA SER A 397 -35.34 14.01 -8.85
C SER A 397 -34.15 13.04 -8.72
N CYS A 398 -33.33 12.95 -9.78
CA CYS A 398 -32.19 12.04 -9.88
C CYS A 398 -32.50 10.56 -9.58
N ALA A 399 -33.67 10.07 -9.99
CA ALA A 399 -33.98 8.64 -9.98
C ALA A 399 -32.95 7.88 -10.82
N ALA A 400 -32.46 6.74 -10.30
CA ALA A 400 -31.35 6.01 -10.90
C ALA A 400 -31.62 5.59 -12.36
N ASP A 401 -32.86 5.21 -12.69
CA ASP A 401 -33.30 4.82 -14.03
C ASP A 401 -33.48 6.01 -14.99
N LYS A 402 -33.28 7.25 -14.50
CA LYS A 402 -33.40 8.50 -15.26
C LYS A 402 -32.05 9.18 -15.50
N LEU A 403 -30.94 8.53 -15.13
CA LEU A 403 -29.60 9.02 -15.46
C LEU A 403 -29.48 9.11 -16.99
N SER A 404 -29.09 10.27 -17.50
CA SER A 404 -29.01 10.54 -18.95
C SER A 404 -27.56 10.61 -19.44
N SER A 405 -26.67 11.22 -18.66
CA SER A 405 -25.25 11.34 -19.01
C SER A 405 -24.39 11.55 -17.77
N ILE A 406 -23.12 11.18 -17.84
CA ILE A 406 -22.11 11.49 -16.83
C ILE A 406 -20.94 12.20 -17.50
N THR A 407 -20.43 13.26 -16.88
CA THR A 407 -19.22 13.95 -17.33
C THR A 407 -18.21 14.01 -16.20
N THR A 408 -16.99 13.57 -16.45
CA THR A 408 -15.88 13.65 -15.48
C THR A 408 -14.81 14.59 -16.00
N TYR A 409 -14.43 15.55 -15.17
CA TYR A 409 -13.46 16.61 -15.46
C TYR A 409 -12.21 16.42 -14.60
N LEU A 410 -11.02 16.42 -15.21
CA LEU A 410 -9.78 16.63 -14.47
C LEU A 410 -9.83 18.02 -13.82
N ALA A 411 -9.75 18.07 -12.50
CA ALA A 411 -9.93 19.28 -11.69
C ALA A 411 -8.59 19.83 -11.19
N ASP A 412 -7.61 19.92 -12.09
CA ASP A 412 -6.26 20.40 -11.82
C ASP A 412 -6.11 21.92 -12.05
N GLY A 413 -7.19 22.65 -12.36
CA GLY A 413 -7.18 24.09 -12.61
C GLY A 413 -6.64 24.52 -13.99
N LYS A 414 -6.11 23.59 -14.77
CA LYS A 414 -5.58 23.87 -16.12
C LYS A 414 -6.70 23.94 -17.15
N CYS A 415 -6.37 24.54 -18.30
CA CYS A 415 -7.26 24.52 -19.45
C CYS A 415 -7.09 23.19 -20.19
N HIS A 416 -8.19 22.46 -20.37
CA HIS A 416 -8.23 21.18 -21.08
C HIS A 416 -9.23 21.27 -22.21
N LYS A 417 -8.91 20.63 -23.35
CA LYS A 417 -9.79 20.64 -24.51
C LYS A 417 -10.87 19.57 -24.34
N THR A 418 -12.12 19.95 -24.58
CA THR A 418 -13.21 18.99 -24.77
C THR A 418 -13.37 18.62 -26.25
N SER A 419 -12.94 19.50 -27.15
CA SER A 419 -12.91 19.31 -28.60
C SER A 419 -11.85 20.23 -29.25
N SER A 420 -11.78 20.28 -30.58
CA SER A 420 -10.93 21.24 -31.30
C SER A 420 -11.36 22.69 -31.13
N THR A 421 -12.58 22.95 -30.67
CA THR A 421 -13.18 24.30 -30.55
C THR A 421 -13.69 24.61 -29.16
N ALA A 422 -13.65 23.71 -28.20
CA ALA A 422 -14.18 23.94 -26.85
C ALA A 422 -13.21 23.42 -25.79
N SER A 423 -13.24 24.05 -24.62
CA SER A 423 -12.35 23.74 -23.51
C SER A 423 -13.02 23.97 -22.17
N TYR A 424 -12.36 23.54 -21.11
CA TYR A 424 -12.83 23.76 -19.75
C TYR A 424 -11.69 23.96 -18.76
N ARG A 425 -12.01 24.53 -17.60
CA ARG A 425 -11.18 24.55 -16.39
C ARG A 425 -12.02 24.04 -15.23
N ALA A 426 -11.51 23.08 -14.48
CA ALA A 426 -12.18 22.62 -13.26
C ALA A 426 -11.25 22.73 -12.05
N THR A 427 -11.81 23.11 -10.91
CA THR A 427 -11.12 23.11 -9.62
C THR A 427 -12.00 22.46 -8.56
N ARG A 428 -11.36 21.84 -7.57
CA ARG A 428 -11.99 21.17 -6.42
C ARG A 428 -11.21 21.55 -5.16
N LYS A 429 -11.89 22.10 -4.17
CA LYS A 429 -11.31 22.54 -2.89
C LYS A 429 -11.35 21.42 -1.86
N ALA A 430 -10.64 21.63 -0.74
CA ALA A 430 -10.56 20.68 0.36
C ALA A 430 -11.92 20.45 1.07
N ASP A 431 -12.83 21.42 1.02
CA ASP A 431 -14.21 21.32 1.53
C ASP A 431 -15.17 20.60 0.56
N ASN A 432 -14.63 19.96 -0.48
CA ASN A 432 -15.37 19.31 -1.58
C ASN A 432 -16.18 20.25 -2.48
N SER A 433 -16.15 21.56 -2.27
CA SER A 433 -16.69 22.51 -3.26
C SER A 433 -15.88 22.45 -4.55
N ALA A 434 -16.52 22.73 -5.67
CA ALA A 434 -15.88 22.70 -6.98
C ALA A 434 -16.38 23.83 -7.89
N THR A 435 -15.62 24.13 -8.91
CA THR A 435 -16.01 25.08 -9.97
C THR A 435 -15.61 24.47 -11.29
N ILE A 436 -16.57 24.36 -12.20
CA ILE A 436 -16.36 23.90 -13.57
C ILE A 436 -16.69 25.08 -14.48
N LYS A 437 -15.70 25.55 -15.23
CA LYS A 437 -15.84 26.61 -16.22
C LYS A 437 -15.69 25.99 -17.60
N THR A 438 -16.70 26.11 -18.45
CA THR A 438 -16.62 25.66 -19.85
C THR A 438 -16.53 26.87 -20.77
N TYR A 439 -15.80 26.73 -21.87
CA TYR A 439 -15.50 27.79 -22.82
C TYR A 439 -15.87 27.38 -24.24
N ALA A 440 -16.25 28.37 -25.05
CA ALA A 440 -16.65 28.17 -26.44
C ALA A 440 -15.46 28.17 -27.43
N ASP A 441 -14.24 28.33 -26.92
CA ASP A 441 -12.97 28.18 -27.64
C ASP A 441 -12.08 27.11 -26.99
N ALA A 442 -10.99 26.72 -27.66
CA ALA A 442 -10.06 25.69 -27.20
C ALA A 442 -8.94 26.17 -26.25
N LEU A 443 -8.90 27.47 -25.92
CA LEU A 443 -7.83 28.14 -25.16
C LEU A 443 -8.33 28.73 -23.82
N CYS A 444 -9.58 28.45 -23.45
CA CYS A 444 -10.26 28.99 -22.28
C CYS A 444 -10.28 30.53 -22.21
N GLY A 445 -10.55 31.21 -23.33
CA GLY A 445 -10.51 32.68 -23.42
C GLY A 445 -11.86 33.39 -23.54
N THR A 446 -12.90 32.72 -24.07
CA THR A 446 -14.16 33.32 -24.53
C THR A 446 -15.36 32.41 -24.27
N GLY A 447 -16.54 33.01 -24.12
CA GLY A 447 -17.80 32.26 -23.94
C GLY A 447 -17.89 31.46 -22.64
N GLU A 448 -17.32 31.97 -21.54
CA GLU A 448 -17.27 31.29 -20.25
C GLU A 448 -18.68 31.03 -19.68
N THR A 449 -18.93 29.78 -19.29
CA THR A 449 -20.08 29.36 -18.49
C THR A 449 -19.58 28.71 -17.21
N VAL A 450 -20.07 29.15 -16.04
CA VAL A 450 -19.61 28.69 -14.74
C VAL A 450 -20.66 27.82 -14.07
N THR A 451 -20.27 26.59 -13.72
CA THR A 451 -21.02 25.69 -12.84
C THR A 451 -20.32 25.65 -11.49
N ALA A 452 -20.96 26.22 -10.46
CA ALA A 452 -20.47 26.20 -9.09
C ALA A 452 -21.09 25.01 -8.33
N VAL A 453 -20.27 24.32 -7.54
CA VAL A 453 -20.66 23.20 -6.69
C VAL A 453 -20.36 23.61 -5.26
N SER A 454 -21.39 23.74 -4.42
CA SER A 454 -21.19 24.05 -3.01
C SER A 454 -20.57 22.86 -2.26
N ALA A 455 -19.94 23.14 -1.11
CA ALA A 455 -19.38 22.09 -0.23
C ALA A 455 -20.44 21.05 0.18
N SER A 456 -21.67 21.50 0.42
CA SER A 456 -22.80 20.63 0.75
C SER A 456 -23.13 19.65 -0.38
N GLN A 457 -23.18 20.13 -1.63
CA GLN A 457 -23.44 19.30 -2.81
C GLN A 457 -22.33 18.27 -3.03
N GLY A 458 -21.07 18.72 -2.97
CA GLY A 458 -19.90 17.85 -3.17
C GLY A 458 -19.68 16.80 -2.08
N THR A 459 -20.31 16.97 -0.91
CA THR A 459 -20.20 16.03 0.23
C THR A 459 -21.38 15.05 0.31
N THR A 460 -22.60 15.54 0.08
CA THR A 460 -23.82 14.74 0.28
C THR A 460 -24.16 13.85 -0.91
N ASN A 461 -23.50 14.04 -2.06
CA ASN A 461 -23.87 13.44 -3.36
C ASN A 461 -25.39 13.59 -3.65
N ALA A 462 -26.00 14.64 -3.09
CA ALA A 462 -27.43 14.85 -3.14
C ALA A 462 -27.85 15.37 -4.52
N CYS A 463 -29.06 14.97 -4.93
CA CYS A 463 -29.67 15.49 -6.13
C CYS A 463 -30.00 16.98 -5.95
N THR A 464 -29.45 17.83 -6.82
CA THR A 464 -29.88 19.23 -6.96
C THR A 464 -30.33 19.46 -8.39
N THR A 465 -31.62 19.75 -8.60
CA THR A 465 -32.18 20.08 -9.93
C THR A 465 -31.72 19.10 -11.02
N ASP A 466 -31.99 17.82 -10.79
CA ASP A 466 -31.66 16.70 -11.69
C ASP A 466 -30.16 16.53 -11.99
N THR A 467 -29.29 17.06 -11.12
CA THR A 467 -27.83 16.90 -11.22
C THR A 467 -27.26 16.39 -9.89
N LYS A 468 -26.32 15.45 -9.96
CA LYS A 468 -25.45 15.09 -8.83
C LYS A 468 -24.01 15.42 -9.19
N VAL A 469 -23.29 15.99 -8.23
CA VAL A 469 -21.88 16.33 -8.41
C VAL A 469 -21.06 15.80 -7.25
N TYR A 470 -19.99 15.08 -7.57
CA TYR A 470 -19.07 14.49 -6.60
C TYR A 470 -17.68 14.34 -7.22
N GLY A 471 -16.71 13.78 -6.50
CA GLY A 471 -15.35 13.62 -7.02
C GLY A 471 -14.36 13.31 -5.92
N ALA A 472 -13.08 13.31 -6.26
CA ALA A 472 -12.00 13.07 -5.31
C ALA A 472 -10.82 14.01 -5.56
N GLY A 473 -9.94 14.10 -4.56
CA GLY A 473 -8.74 14.94 -4.60
C GLY A 473 -9.01 16.43 -4.39
N THR A 474 -7.93 17.19 -4.26
CA THR A 474 -7.94 18.65 -4.15
C THR A 474 -7.03 19.23 -5.23
N THR A 475 -7.47 20.30 -5.88
CA THR A 475 -6.66 21.00 -6.87
C THR A 475 -5.34 21.44 -6.24
N PRO A 476 -4.18 21.02 -6.78
CA PRO A 476 -2.90 21.44 -6.24
C PRO A 476 -2.67 22.94 -6.51
N LEU A 477 -1.89 23.57 -5.65
CA LEU A 477 -1.38 24.91 -5.95
C LEU A 477 -0.42 24.85 -7.13
N HIS A 478 -0.53 25.82 -8.03
CA HIS A 478 0.36 25.94 -9.18
C HIS A 478 1.57 26.77 -8.83
N LEU A 479 2.70 26.33 -9.38
CA LEU A 479 4.02 26.83 -9.02
C LEU A 479 4.71 27.37 -10.26
N THR A 480 5.17 28.62 -10.16
CA THR A 480 6.06 29.24 -11.15
C THR A 480 7.44 29.31 -10.55
N SER A 481 8.41 28.66 -11.18
CA SER A 481 9.78 28.58 -10.71
C SER A 481 10.72 29.35 -11.62
N THR A 482 11.55 30.22 -11.04
CA THR A 482 12.75 30.76 -11.69
C THR A 482 13.91 29.83 -11.36
N VAL A 483 14.46 29.19 -12.40
CA VAL A 483 15.55 28.22 -12.30
C VAL A 483 16.84 28.89 -12.77
N SER A 484 17.86 28.92 -11.91
CA SER A 484 19.17 29.54 -12.14
C SER A 484 20.22 28.49 -12.45
N TYR A 485 21.14 28.83 -13.37
CA TYR A 485 22.21 27.98 -13.86
C TYR A 485 23.56 28.73 -13.89
N GLU A 486 24.65 28.02 -13.58
CA GLU A 486 26.02 28.57 -13.62
C GLU A 486 26.66 28.53 -15.02
N ALA A 487 26.15 27.68 -15.92
CA ALA A 487 26.67 27.53 -17.27
C ALA A 487 25.64 27.98 -18.31
N ASN A 488 26.10 28.73 -19.32
CA ASN A 488 25.25 29.05 -20.47
C ASN A 488 25.24 27.87 -21.45
N THR A 489 24.30 26.96 -21.28
CA THR A 489 24.06 25.89 -22.26
C THR A 489 23.10 26.32 -23.38
N ASN A 490 22.69 27.59 -23.42
CA ASN A 490 21.59 28.16 -24.22
C ASN A 490 20.21 27.49 -24.01
N SER A 491 20.14 26.26 -23.47
CA SER A 491 18.90 25.53 -23.17
C SER A 491 18.66 25.40 -21.68
N CYS A 492 17.52 25.90 -21.23
CA CYS A 492 17.12 25.94 -19.83
C CYS A 492 16.49 24.64 -19.30
N LYS A 493 16.60 23.54 -20.07
CA LYS A 493 16.06 22.22 -19.73
C LYS A 493 17.10 21.14 -19.43
N SER A 494 18.38 21.36 -19.73
CA SER A 494 19.40 20.30 -19.71
C SER A 494 20.57 20.53 -18.75
N GLY A 495 20.68 21.72 -18.15
CA GLY A 495 21.71 22.02 -17.16
C GLY A 495 21.33 21.52 -15.76
N LEU A 496 22.33 21.27 -14.91
CA LEU A 496 22.13 21.10 -13.46
C LEU A 496 21.75 22.46 -12.87
N PRO A 497 20.56 22.61 -12.24
CA PRO A 497 20.21 23.87 -11.59
C PRO A 497 21.16 24.18 -10.43
N SER A 498 21.56 25.45 -10.29
CA SER A 498 22.25 25.92 -9.10
C SER A 498 21.28 26.49 -8.07
N TYR A 499 20.21 27.16 -8.46
CA TYR A 499 19.28 27.76 -7.50
C TYR A 499 17.87 27.85 -8.09
N VAL A 500 16.83 27.57 -7.29
CA VAL A 500 15.45 27.66 -7.76
C VAL A 500 14.63 28.46 -6.77
N THR A 501 13.97 29.52 -7.23
CA THR A 501 12.95 30.23 -6.47
C THR A 501 11.59 29.96 -7.07
N THR A 502 10.62 29.66 -6.23
CA THR A 502 9.29 29.26 -6.67
C THR A 502 8.25 30.05 -5.90
N SER A 503 7.27 30.60 -6.60
CA SER A 503 6.11 31.26 -6.03
C SER A 503 4.84 30.49 -6.36
N VAL A 504 3.84 30.63 -5.48
CA VAL A 504 2.48 30.18 -5.76
C VAL A 504 1.82 31.22 -6.67
N GLY A 505 1.34 30.77 -7.84
CA GLY A 505 0.72 31.64 -8.83
C GLY A 505 -0.46 30.98 -9.53
N ALA A 506 -1.15 31.71 -10.40
CA ALA A 506 -2.18 31.13 -11.26
C ALA A 506 -1.54 30.42 -12.46
N PHE A 507 -1.94 29.17 -12.74
CA PHE A 507 -1.36 28.38 -13.84
C PHE A 507 -1.45 29.07 -15.21
N ALA A 508 -2.53 29.81 -15.46
CA ALA A 508 -2.77 30.50 -16.72
C ALA A 508 -1.67 31.53 -17.09
N VAL A 509 -0.78 31.85 -16.14
CA VAL A 509 0.28 32.86 -16.29
C VAL A 509 1.66 32.24 -16.50
N CYS A 510 1.85 30.94 -16.23
CA CYS A 510 3.18 30.34 -16.32
C CYS A 510 3.47 29.80 -17.73
N VAL A 511 4.50 30.37 -18.38
CA VAL A 511 5.02 29.90 -19.67
C VAL A 511 6.46 29.42 -19.46
N PRO A 512 6.76 28.12 -19.64
CA PRO A 512 8.11 27.61 -19.43
C PRO A 512 9.04 28.13 -20.53
N SER A 513 10.25 28.54 -20.15
CA SER A 513 11.25 29.04 -21.10
C SER A 513 11.94 27.88 -21.81
N SER A 514 12.12 27.96 -23.13
CA SER A 514 13.00 27.05 -23.89
C SER A 514 14.47 27.35 -23.63
N ASP A 515 14.79 28.64 -23.61
CA ASP A 515 16.14 29.17 -23.55
C ASP A 515 16.35 29.97 -22.28
N CYS A 516 17.60 30.00 -21.81
CA CYS A 516 17.95 30.80 -20.65
C CYS A 516 18.17 32.27 -21.02
N THR A 517 17.73 33.16 -20.14
CA THR A 517 17.96 34.60 -20.25
C THR A 517 19.08 35.04 -19.31
N GLY A 518 19.80 36.10 -19.69
CA GLY A 518 20.88 36.69 -18.90
C GLY A 518 22.18 36.81 -19.71
N GLN A 519 22.92 37.89 -19.47
CA GLN A 519 24.24 38.09 -20.11
C GLN A 519 25.40 37.54 -19.27
N ALA A 520 25.15 37.22 -17.99
CA ALA A 520 26.13 36.70 -17.06
C ALA A 520 25.47 35.76 -16.04
N VAL A 521 26.29 34.96 -15.38
CA VAL A 521 25.87 34.02 -14.32
C VAL A 521 25.26 34.76 -13.12
N PRO A 522 24.08 34.34 -12.62
CA PRO A 522 23.32 33.15 -13.04
C PRO A 522 22.43 33.38 -14.26
N TYR A 523 22.41 32.40 -15.18
CA TYR A 523 21.45 32.34 -16.29
C TYR A 523 20.12 31.79 -15.79
N THR A 524 18.99 32.39 -16.17
CA THR A 524 17.68 32.04 -15.59
C THR A 524 16.69 31.54 -16.63
N GLY A 525 15.84 30.60 -16.26
CA GLY A 525 14.67 30.18 -17.02
C GLY A 525 13.42 30.05 -16.16
N THR A 526 12.26 29.95 -16.81
CA THR A 526 10.98 29.69 -16.13
C THR A 526 10.59 28.23 -16.27
N SER A 527 10.21 27.60 -15.16
CA SER A 527 9.61 26.25 -15.12
C SER A 527 8.26 26.29 -14.42
N CYS A 528 7.31 25.50 -14.92
CA CYS A 528 5.93 25.47 -14.46
C CYS A 528 5.59 24.09 -13.90
N SER A 529 5.16 24.05 -12.65
CA SER A 529 4.83 22.80 -11.96
C SER A 529 3.65 23.00 -11.01
N SER A 530 3.43 22.04 -10.11
CA SER A 530 2.43 22.13 -9.06
C SER A 530 2.95 21.51 -7.77
N THR A 531 2.31 21.83 -6.65
CA THR A 531 2.60 21.17 -5.36
C THR A 531 2.47 19.64 -5.39
N LEU A 532 1.76 19.08 -6.38
CA LEU A 532 1.67 17.63 -6.58
C LEU A 532 2.93 17.03 -7.23
N THR A 533 3.58 17.75 -8.15
CA THR A 533 4.71 17.23 -8.96
C THR A 533 6.06 17.81 -8.58
N TYR A 534 6.10 18.92 -7.82
CA TYR A 534 7.31 19.71 -7.58
C TYR A 534 8.48 18.88 -7.05
N LYS A 535 8.22 17.96 -6.11
CA LYS A 535 9.26 17.12 -5.51
C LYS A 535 9.90 16.21 -6.56
N ASP A 536 9.11 15.61 -7.43
CA ASP A 536 9.57 14.71 -8.49
C ASP A 536 10.27 15.50 -9.60
N ASP A 537 9.74 16.68 -9.94
CA ASP A 537 10.35 17.62 -10.89
C ASP A 537 11.75 18.04 -10.44
N MET A 538 11.93 18.35 -9.15
CA MET A 538 13.24 18.68 -8.58
C MET A 538 14.15 17.46 -8.49
N ALA A 539 13.65 16.30 -8.09
CA ALA A 539 14.45 15.07 -8.06
C ALA A 539 15.01 14.73 -9.46
N ALA A 540 14.18 14.88 -10.50
CA ALA A 540 14.61 14.69 -11.88
C ALA A 540 15.63 15.76 -12.34
N ALA A 541 15.42 17.03 -11.97
CA ALA A 541 16.30 18.13 -12.38
C ALA A 541 17.70 18.05 -11.74
N PHE A 542 17.79 17.67 -10.46
CA PHE A 542 19.07 17.54 -9.76
C PHE A 542 19.72 16.16 -9.94
N GLY A 543 18.94 15.13 -10.26
CA GLY A 543 19.42 13.77 -10.44
C GLY A 543 20.13 13.24 -9.19
N SER A 544 21.37 12.77 -9.34
CA SER A 544 22.17 12.26 -8.22
C SER A 544 22.86 13.36 -7.38
N ASN A 545 22.73 14.63 -7.77
CA ASN A 545 23.38 15.73 -7.05
C ASN A 545 22.62 16.07 -5.77
N PRO A 546 23.31 16.44 -4.68
CA PRO A 546 22.67 16.80 -3.43
C PRO A 546 21.91 18.13 -3.57
N TYR A 547 20.69 18.21 -3.06
CA TYR A 547 19.88 19.44 -3.05
C TYR A 547 19.01 19.53 -1.81
N VAL A 548 18.61 20.75 -1.44
CA VAL A 548 17.74 21.06 -0.30
C VAL A 548 16.61 21.96 -0.75
N ILE A 549 15.37 21.53 -0.52
CA ILE A 549 14.12 22.27 -0.74
C ILE A 549 13.66 22.86 0.58
N VAL A 550 13.34 24.15 0.58
CA VAL A 550 12.78 24.90 1.69
C VAL A 550 11.42 25.46 1.27
N GLU A 551 10.35 24.94 1.83
CA GLU A 551 9.01 25.49 1.69
C GLU A 551 8.74 26.46 2.84
N LYS A 552 8.30 27.67 2.51
CA LYS A 552 7.92 28.71 3.45
C LYS A 552 6.43 28.97 3.36
N TYR A 553 5.78 28.97 4.52
CA TYR A 553 4.36 29.20 4.67
C TYR A 553 4.09 30.56 5.35
N ASN A 554 2.88 31.07 5.20
CA ASN A 554 2.46 32.29 5.90
C ASN A 554 2.59 32.10 7.42
N SER A 555 3.06 33.15 8.11
CA SER A 555 3.38 33.09 9.54
C SER A 555 2.19 32.66 10.40
N GLY A 556 2.41 31.72 11.32
CA GLY A 556 1.40 31.21 12.27
C GLY A 556 0.40 30.24 11.65
N LYS A 557 0.69 29.65 10.48
CA LYS A 557 -0.23 28.79 9.72
C LYS A 557 0.14 27.32 9.73
N SER A 558 1.17 26.93 10.50
CA SER A 558 1.52 25.52 10.77
C SER A 558 1.64 24.69 9.48
N CYS A 559 2.20 25.30 8.43
CA CYS A 559 2.39 24.70 7.11
C CYS A 559 1.13 24.07 6.47
N ALA A 560 -0.04 24.67 6.67
CA ALA A 560 -1.24 24.31 5.92
C ALA A 560 -0.98 24.50 4.42
N ALA A 561 -1.35 23.52 3.58
CA ALA A 561 -1.03 23.53 2.16
C ALA A 561 -1.51 24.79 1.42
N ALA A 562 -2.69 25.32 1.78
CA ALA A 562 -3.25 26.54 1.20
C ALA A 562 -2.47 27.83 1.57
N GLU A 563 -1.57 27.76 2.54
CA GLU A 563 -0.82 28.88 3.10
C GLU A 563 0.65 28.85 2.64
N LEU A 564 0.98 28.00 1.67
CA LEU A 564 2.31 27.97 1.05
C LEU A 564 2.57 29.30 0.35
N ALA A 565 3.62 30.00 0.77
CA ALA A 565 3.96 31.33 0.28
C ALA A 565 5.05 31.28 -0.80
N SER A 566 6.10 30.49 -0.57
CA SER A 566 7.22 30.34 -1.50
C SER A 566 7.96 29.02 -1.28
N ILE A 567 8.65 28.55 -2.31
CA ILE A 567 9.60 27.43 -2.20
C ILE A 567 10.96 27.91 -2.71
N THR A 568 12.03 27.43 -2.10
CA THR A 568 13.40 27.68 -2.55
C THR A 568 14.18 26.38 -2.55
N THR A 569 14.83 26.06 -3.66
CA THR A 569 15.67 24.87 -3.80
C THR A 569 17.12 25.26 -4.04
N TYR A 570 18.02 24.69 -3.24
CA TYR A 570 19.45 24.97 -3.23
C TYR A 570 20.22 23.73 -3.70
N LEU A 571 21.18 23.90 -4.61
CA LEU A 571 22.21 22.89 -4.86
C LEU A 571 23.11 22.79 -3.62
N ALA A 572 23.17 21.61 -3.03
CA ALA A 572 23.83 21.38 -1.75
C ALA A 572 25.18 20.67 -1.93
N ASP A 573 26.03 21.16 -2.83
CA ASP A 573 27.35 20.58 -3.12
C ASP A 573 28.50 21.22 -2.31
N GLY A 574 28.19 22.10 -1.35
CA GLY A 574 29.15 22.82 -0.51
C GLY A 574 29.86 23.98 -1.22
N LYS A 575 29.60 24.19 -2.51
CA LYS A 575 30.21 25.26 -3.29
C LYS A 575 29.51 26.60 -3.09
N CYS A 576 30.17 27.69 -3.46
CA CYS A 576 29.55 29.02 -3.52
C CYS A 576 28.78 29.14 -4.83
N HIS A 577 27.48 29.38 -4.71
CA HIS A 577 26.59 29.61 -5.85
C HIS A 577 25.97 30.99 -5.75
N LYS A 578 25.76 31.64 -6.88
CA LYS A 578 25.10 32.94 -6.92
C LYS A 578 23.59 32.78 -6.84
N THR A 579 22.93 33.55 -5.99
CA THR A 579 21.46 33.68 -6.05
C THR A 579 21.04 34.74 -7.07
N ASP A 580 21.89 35.76 -7.24
CA ASP A 580 21.76 36.84 -8.21
C ASP A 580 23.16 37.48 -8.48
N SER A 581 23.22 38.66 -9.10
CA SER A 581 24.49 39.33 -9.39
C SER A 581 25.23 39.88 -8.16
N ALA A 582 24.56 40.01 -7.02
CA ALA A 582 25.06 40.63 -5.80
C ALA A 582 25.12 39.69 -4.61
N LYS A 583 24.35 38.59 -4.57
CA LYS A 583 24.22 37.68 -3.44
C LYS A 583 24.58 36.25 -3.81
N SER A 584 24.98 35.49 -2.81
CA SER A 584 25.40 34.10 -2.97
C SER A 584 24.98 33.24 -1.78
N TYR A 585 25.15 31.93 -1.93
CA TYR A 585 24.86 30.98 -0.87
C TYR A 585 25.81 29.78 -0.93
N ARG A 586 25.90 29.06 0.20
CA ARG A 586 26.48 27.72 0.31
C ARG A 586 25.49 26.80 0.99
N ALA A 587 25.23 25.64 0.42
CA ALA A 587 24.38 24.62 1.03
C ALA A 587 25.10 23.28 1.13
N THR A 588 24.85 22.56 2.21
CA THR A 588 25.31 21.18 2.42
C THR A 588 24.17 20.34 3.00
N ARG A 589 24.16 19.05 2.69
CA ARG A 589 23.20 18.07 3.16
C ARG A 589 23.94 16.81 3.61
N SER A 590 23.74 16.43 4.86
CA SER A 590 24.35 15.27 5.50
C SER A 590 23.59 13.98 5.19
N ALA A 591 24.23 12.82 5.42
CA ALA A 591 23.61 11.51 5.24
C ALA A 591 22.48 11.20 6.23
N ASP A 592 22.43 11.89 7.38
CA ASP A 592 21.34 11.85 8.35
C ASP A 592 20.18 12.81 8.00
N ASN A 593 20.18 13.35 6.77
CA ASN A 593 19.25 14.35 6.26
C ASN A 593 19.32 15.73 6.92
N SER A 594 20.27 15.98 7.83
CA SER A 594 20.54 17.34 8.31
C SER A 594 21.05 18.20 7.14
N ALA A 595 20.85 19.52 7.21
CA ALA A 595 21.35 20.44 6.19
C ALA A 595 21.83 21.75 6.81
N SER A 596 22.75 22.42 6.12
CA SER A 596 23.20 23.77 6.45
C SER A 596 23.10 24.62 5.20
N ILE A 597 22.32 25.69 5.27
CA ILE A 597 22.18 26.70 4.21
C ILE A 597 22.73 28.02 4.77
N LYS A 598 23.71 28.59 4.09
CA LYS A 598 24.31 29.88 4.44
C LYS A 598 24.11 30.84 3.28
N THR A 599 23.43 31.95 3.50
CA THR A 599 23.29 33.01 2.49
C THR A 599 24.20 34.17 2.81
N TYR A 600 24.70 34.84 1.79
CA TYR A 600 25.66 35.94 1.88
C TYR A 600 25.14 37.17 1.15
N SER A 601 25.54 38.35 1.62
CA SER A 601 25.17 39.63 1.00
C SER A 601 26.05 40.02 -0.19
N ASP A 602 27.10 39.25 -0.47
CA ASP A 602 27.95 39.39 -1.66
C ASP A 602 27.85 38.15 -2.58
N ALA A 603 28.43 38.22 -3.78
CA ALA A 603 28.38 37.17 -4.80
C ALA A 603 29.51 36.12 -4.70
N VAL A 604 30.37 36.18 -3.69
CA VAL A 604 31.58 35.34 -3.53
C VAL A 604 31.64 34.59 -2.20
N CYS A 605 30.53 34.59 -1.45
CA CYS A 605 30.39 33.98 -0.15
C CYS A 605 31.39 34.49 0.91
N GLY A 606 31.64 35.80 0.96
CA GLY A 606 32.65 36.41 1.85
C GLY A 606 32.11 37.18 3.07
N THR A 607 30.95 37.81 2.96
CA THR A 607 30.42 38.82 3.89
C THR A 607 28.91 38.67 4.12
N GLY A 608 28.45 39.11 5.30
CA GLY A 608 27.03 39.12 5.65
C GLY A 608 26.38 37.74 5.77
N GLU A 609 27.12 36.75 6.28
CA GLU A 609 26.63 35.38 6.46
C GLU A 609 25.36 35.34 7.33
N THR A 610 24.31 34.71 6.81
CA THR A 610 23.09 34.37 7.55
C THR A 610 22.89 32.85 7.49
N PRO A 611 23.15 32.11 8.59
CA PRO A 611 23.03 30.67 8.61
C PRO A 611 21.59 30.21 8.91
N THR A 612 21.15 29.18 8.19
CA THR A 612 19.95 28.39 8.44
C THR A 612 20.37 26.95 8.65
N ALA A 613 20.28 26.48 9.90
CA ALA A 613 20.59 25.09 10.25
C ALA A 613 19.31 24.25 10.24
N VAL A 614 19.40 23.06 9.66
CA VAL A 614 18.32 22.08 9.56
C VAL A 614 18.80 20.82 10.28
N SER A 615 18.12 20.50 11.37
CA SER A 615 18.37 19.27 12.14
C SER A 615 17.96 18.01 11.36
N ALA A 616 18.52 16.86 11.75
CA ALA A 616 18.20 15.57 11.13
C ALA A 616 16.69 15.23 11.22
N SER A 617 16.03 15.59 12.32
CA SER A 617 14.58 15.40 12.47
C SER A 617 13.79 16.24 11.48
N GLN A 618 14.11 17.54 11.38
CA GLN A 618 13.48 18.45 10.41
C GLN A 618 13.62 17.95 8.97
N GLY A 619 14.81 17.44 8.59
CA GLY A 619 15.08 16.94 7.24
C GLY A 619 14.52 15.55 6.92
N THR A 620 14.18 14.74 7.93
CA THR A 620 13.65 13.38 7.76
C THR A 620 12.13 13.37 7.73
N ASP A 621 11.51 14.06 8.69
CA ASP A 621 10.07 13.90 8.94
C ASP A 621 9.21 14.69 7.95
N HIS A 622 9.82 15.53 7.09
CA HIS A 622 9.12 16.52 6.25
C HIS A 622 8.09 17.35 7.06
N THR A 623 8.32 17.45 8.38
CA THR A 623 7.38 18.04 9.32
C THR A 623 7.49 19.55 9.28
N CYS A 624 6.35 20.19 9.49
CA CYS A 624 6.32 21.62 9.70
C CYS A 624 7.08 21.99 10.97
N PHE A 625 8.07 22.87 10.85
CA PHE A 625 8.70 23.51 11.99
C PHE A 625 8.40 25.01 11.91
N SER A 626 7.59 25.51 12.84
CA SER A 626 6.97 26.84 12.78
C SER A 626 6.15 27.01 11.50
N ASP A 627 6.73 27.62 10.46
CA ASP A 627 6.10 27.87 9.17
C ASP A 627 7.03 27.46 8.02
N THR A 628 7.92 26.49 8.26
CA THR A 628 8.90 26.01 7.28
C THR A 628 8.94 24.48 7.24
N LYS A 629 9.01 23.92 6.03
CA LYS A 629 9.36 22.51 5.80
C LYS A 629 10.63 22.45 5.00
N VAL A 630 11.53 21.53 5.37
CA VAL A 630 12.80 21.34 4.68
C VAL A 630 12.98 19.87 4.35
N TYR A 631 13.36 19.57 3.11
CA TYR A 631 13.65 18.22 2.64
C TYR A 631 14.59 18.27 1.44
N GLY A 632 14.97 17.13 0.86
CA GLY A 632 15.90 17.12 -0.26
C GLY A 632 16.37 15.74 -0.66
N GLY A 633 17.32 15.68 -1.59
CA GLY A 633 17.93 14.44 -2.07
C GLY A 633 19.46 14.50 -2.00
N GLY A 634 20.09 13.33 -1.97
CA GLY A 634 21.55 13.19 -1.97
C GLY A 634 22.25 13.61 -0.67
N SER A 635 23.57 13.41 -0.63
CA SER A 635 24.45 13.82 0.46
C SER A 635 25.69 14.51 -0.11
N THR A 636 26.07 15.65 0.46
CA THR A 636 27.25 16.39 0.05
C THR A 636 28.51 15.57 0.34
N PRO A 637 29.39 15.34 -0.64
CA PRO A 637 30.71 14.80 -0.37
C PRO A 637 31.48 15.72 0.58
N LEU A 638 32.20 15.16 1.55
CA LEU A 638 33.16 15.92 2.35
C LEU A 638 34.41 16.17 1.52
N TYR A 639 34.73 17.45 1.31
CA TYR A 639 35.92 17.87 0.57
C TYR A 639 37.10 18.05 1.52
N LEU A 640 38.28 17.70 1.02
CA LEU A 640 39.50 17.57 1.79
C LEU A 640 40.60 18.45 1.21
N THR A 641 41.15 19.32 2.06
CA THR A 641 42.34 20.12 1.75
C THR A 641 43.53 19.49 2.47
N SER A 642 44.50 18.99 1.70
CA SER A 642 45.67 18.30 2.22
C SER A 642 46.94 19.13 2.04
N THR A 643 47.68 19.34 3.12
CA THR A 643 49.07 19.80 3.09
C THR A 643 49.98 18.59 2.94
N VAL A 644 50.63 18.48 1.78
CA VAL A 644 51.59 17.42 1.43
C VAL A 644 52.99 17.94 1.71
N SER A 645 53.73 17.23 2.56
CA SER A 645 55.08 17.59 3.00
C SER A 645 56.11 16.62 2.42
N TYR A 646 57.26 17.15 2.01
CA TYR A 646 58.38 16.40 1.46
C TYR A 646 59.65 16.73 2.23
N ASP A 647 60.24 15.70 2.87
CA ASP A 647 61.53 15.81 3.56
C ASP A 647 62.67 15.54 2.56
N THR A 648 62.74 16.35 1.51
CA THR A 648 63.78 16.26 0.48
C THR A 648 64.48 17.60 0.32
N ASN A 649 65.68 17.58 -0.24
CA ASN A 649 66.48 18.78 -0.45
C ASN A 649 66.10 19.55 -1.75
N THR A 650 65.03 19.14 -2.43
CA THR A 650 64.63 19.65 -3.75
C THR A 650 63.20 20.19 -3.73
N ASN A 651 62.99 21.40 -4.27
CA ASN A 651 61.70 22.10 -4.25
C ASN A 651 60.66 21.57 -5.27
N THR A 652 60.64 20.28 -5.58
CA THR A 652 59.75 19.70 -6.61
C THR A 652 58.60 18.91 -5.96
N CYS A 653 57.44 19.55 -5.87
CA CYS A 653 56.20 19.03 -5.28
C CYS A 653 55.50 17.89 -6.05
N SER A 654 56.08 17.42 -7.17
CA SER A 654 55.38 16.58 -8.16
C SER A 654 56.07 15.27 -8.50
N SER A 655 57.21 14.93 -7.85
CA SER A 655 58.02 13.76 -8.23
C SER A 655 58.62 12.95 -7.08
N GLY A 656 58.36 13.32 -5.82
CA GLY A 656 58.86 12.59 -4.63
C GLY A 656 57.74 11.83 -3.91
N VAL A 657 58.13 10.83 -3.10
CA VAL A 657 57.21 10.20 -2.13
C VAL A 657 56.99 11.20 -0.98
N PRO A 658 55.73 11.55 -0.62
CA PRO A 658 55.47 12.42 0.52
C PRO A 658 56.01 11.83 1.82
N SER A 659 56.59 12.68 2.68
CA SER A 659 56.92 12.29 4.05
C SER A 659 55.71 12.42 4.96
N LEU A 660 54.86 13.44 4.84
CA LEU A 660 53.68 13.61 5.69
C LEU A 660 52.55 14.27 4.90
N VAL A 661 51.31 13.79 5.06
CA VAL A 661 50.12 14.47 4.53
C VAL A 661 49.18 14.80 5.68
N THR A 662 48.93 16.08 5.92
CA THR A 662 47.96 16.53 6.92
C THR A 662 46.75 17.11 6.21
N THR A 663 45.56 16.60 6.52
CA THR A 663 44.33 16.90 5.81
C THR A 663 43.27 17.41 6.75
N THR A 664 42.59 18.46 6.35
CA THR A 664 41.43 19.04 7.03
C THR A 664 40.20 18.95 6.13
N THR A 665 39.02 18.90 6.74
CA THR A 665 37.75 19.04 6.01
C THR A 665 37.53 20.52 5.70
N GLY A 666 37.21 20.84 4.45
CA GLY A 666 36.97 22.21 3.99
C GLY A 666 35.90 22.27 2.90
N ASN A 667 35.68 23.47 2.37
CA ASN A 667 34.77 23.68 1.23
C ASN A 667 35.52 23.42 -0.09
N THR A 668 34.88 22.79 -1.06
CA THR A 668 35.45 22.41 -2.36
C THR A 668 36.25 23.53 -3.04
N ASP A 669 35.65 24.71 -3.14
CA ASP A 669 36.17 25.82 -3.94
C ASP A 669 37.25 26.63 -3.21
N THR A 670 37.51 26.30 -1.94
CA THR A 670 38.60 26.92 -1.19
C THR A 670 39.92 26.19 -1.39
N CYS A 671 39.89 24.98 -1.92
CA CYS A 671 41.10 24.21 -2.17
C CYS A 671 41.66 24.49 -3.56
N THR A 672 42.84 25.12 -3.60
CA THR A 672 43.64 25.27 -4.83
C THR A 672 44.89 24.41 -4.69
N ALA A 673 45.04 23.42 -5.58
CA ALA A 673 46.22 22.57 -5.58
C ALA A 673 47.47 23.39 -5.96
N SER A 674 48.54 23.23 -5.20
CA SER A 674 49.79 23.95 -5.47
C SER A 674 50.47 23.36 -6.70
N THR A 675 50.91 24.22 -7.61
CA THR A 675 51.75 23.83 -8.76
C THR A 675 53.24 23.75 -8.39
N ALA A 676 53.65 24.39 -7.31
CA ALA A 676 55.00 24.36 -6.76
C ALA A 676 54.98 24.31 -5.22
N CYS A 677 56.05 23.75 -4.64
CA CYS A 677 56.24 23.68 -3.20
C CYS A 677 56.65 25.04 -2.62
N THR A 678 56.30 25.26 -1.36
CA THR A 678 56.70 26.41 -0.55
C THR A 678 57.60 25.96 0.59
N GLY A 679 58.59 26.78 0.95
CA GLY A 679 59.56 26.50 2.02
C GLY A 679 60.96 26.98 1.67
N GLY A 680 61.71 27.44 2.68
CA GLY A 680 63.14 27.80 2.54
C GLY A 680 64.09 26.60 2.73
N ALA A 681 63.62 25.55 3.41
CA ALA A 681 64.31 24.30 3.66
C ALA A 681 63.28 23.18 3.93
N ALA A 682 63.71 21.92 3.90
CA ALA A 682 62.86 20.78 4.22
C ALA A 682 62.25 20.90 5.64
N PRO A 683 60.96 20.56 5.83
CA PRO A 683 60.07 19.99 4.81
C PRO A 683 59.47 21.05 3.87
N TYR A 684 59.53 20.78 2.57
CA TYR A 684 58.81 21.56 1.55
C TYR A 684 57.33 21.15 1.55
N THR A 685 56.42 22.11 1.41
CA THR A 685 54.98 21.85 1.50
C THR A 685 54.21 22.32 0.28
N GLY A 686 53.22 21.54 -0.14
CA GLY A 686 52.25 21.89 -1.18
C GLY A 686 50.83 21.52 -0.75
N THR A 687 49.84 22.04 -1.49
CA THR A 687 48.42 21.76 -1.26
C THR A 687 47.90 20.76 -2.31
N SER A 688 47.14 19.77 -1.86
CA SER A 688 46.40 18.82 -2.71
C SER A 688 44.92 18.79 -2.30
N CYS A 689 44.06 18.65 -3.29
CA CYS A 689 42.60 18.72 -3.14
C CYS A 689 41.99 17.35 -3.45
N SER A 690 41.18 16.82 -2.54
CA SER A 690 40.57 15.50 -2.66
C SER A 690 39.18 15.48 -2.01
N THR A 691 38.54 14.32 -2.02
CA THR A 691 37.29 14.05 -1.29
C THR A 691 37.49 12.87 -0.35
N VAL A 692 36.62 12.72 0.66
CA VAL A 692 36.69 11.57 1.57
C VAL A 692 36.60 10.23 0.83
N SER A 693 35.89 10.16 -0.30
CA SER A 693 35.77 8.95 -1.13
C SER A 693 37.02 8.67 -1.96
N SER A 694 37.69 9.69 -2.51
CA SER A 694 38.92 9.53 -3.31
C SER A 694 40.19 9.37 -2.47
N TYR A 695 40.21 9.90 -1.24
CA TYR A 695 41.42 10.04 -0.42
C TYR A 695 42.28 8.78 -0.32
N LYS A 696 41.67 7.61 -0.17
CA LYS A 696 42.43 6.34 -0.06
C LYS A 696 43.16 6.01 -1.36
N ALA A 697 42.53 6.22 -2.51
CA ALA A 697 43.16 6.01 -3.81
C ALA A 697 44.22 7.09 -4.07
N ASP A 698 43.95 8.34 -3.70
CA ASP A 698 44.88 9.45 -3.83
C ASP A 698 46.18 9.19 -3.04
N MET A 699 46.06 8.69 -1.79
CA MET A 699 47.23 8.30 -0.99
C MET A 699 47.94 7.07 -1.55
N ALA A 700 47.22 6.07 -2.06
CA ALA A 700 47.85 4.93 -2.70
C ALA A 700 48.68 5.33 -3.94
N ALA A 701 48.19 6.29 -4.72
CA ALA A 701 48.92 6.85 -5.85
C ALA A 701 50.13 7.69 -5.39
N ALA A 702 49.96 8.55 -4.39
CA ALA A 702 51.01 9.45 -3.90
C ALA A 702 52.20 8.70 -3.26
N PHE A 703 51.93 7.64 -2.50
CA PHE A 703 52.97 6.86 -1.82
C PHE A 703 53.51 5.69 -2.68
N GLY A 704 52.77 5.28 -3.72
CA GLY A 704 53.15 4.19 -4.61
C GLY A 704 53.37 2.88 -3.86
N SER A 705 54.58 2.32 -4.00
CA SER A 705 54.98 1.08 -3.31
C SER A 705 55.49 1.29 -1.88
N SER A 706 55.63 2.54 -1.45
CA SER A 706 56.16 2.87 -0.12
C SER A 706 55.13 2.55 0.97
N PRO A 707 55.54 1.98 2.12
CA PRO A 707 54.63 1.74 3.22
C PRO A 707 54.12 3.05 3.82
N TYR A 708 52.83 3.17 4.12
CA TYR A 708 52.25 4.37 4.73
C TYR A 708 51.11 4.04 5.69
N MET A 709 50.81 4.97 6.59
CA MET A 709 49.77 4.88 7.60
C MET A 709 48.85 6.10 7.59
N ILE A 710 47.57 5.90 7.33
CA ILE A 710 46.49 6.89 7.41
C ILE A 710 45.85 6.81 8.80
N VAL A 711 45.79 7.95 9.50
CA VAL A 711 45.12 8.13 10.79
C VAL A 711 44.00 9.14 10.61
N LYS A 712 42.74 8.70 10.71
CA LYS A 712 41.55 9.56 10.72
C LYS A 712 41.12 9.80 12.17
N LYS A 713 41.00 11.07 12.55
CA LYS A 713 40.47 11.48 13.86
C LYS A 713 39.08 12.06 13.72
N TYR A 714 38.25 11.80 14.72
CA TYR A 714 36.88 12.28 14.80
C TYR A 714 36.65 13.06 16.08
N THR A 715 35.60 13.86 16.13
CA THR A 715 35.17 14.57 17.35
C THR A 715 34.99 13.56 18.48
N SER A 716 35.50 13.89 19.67
CA SER A 716 35.46 12.98 20.82
C SER A 716 34.03 12.57 21.16
N GLY A 717 33.81 11.27 21.38
CA GLY A 717 32.52 10.66 21.72
C GLY A 717 31.62 10.34 20.52
N MET A 718 32.04 10.69 19.29
CA MET A 718 31.20 10.57 18.10
C MET A 718 31.39 9.26 17.32
N LYS A 719 32.16 8.30 17.84
CA LYS A 719 32.27 6.92 17.34
C LYS A 719 32.52 6.83 15.83
N CYS A 720 33.34 7.75 15.31
CA CYS A 720 33.65 7.90 13.90
C CYS A 720 32.47 8.16 12.95
N ALA A 721 31.44 8.88 13.40
CA ALA A 721 30.44 9.44 12.49
C ALA A 721 31.13 10.27 11.39
N ALA A 722 30.80 10.00 10.12
CA ALA A 722 31.52 10.60 8.98
C ALA A 722 31.52 12.13 8.99
N ALA A 723 30.41 12.74 9.41
CA ALA A 723 30.25 14.19 9.55
C ALA A 723 31.10 14.81 10.68
N GLN A 724 31.64 13.98 11.57
CA GLN A 724 32.45 14.38 12.73
C GLN A 724 33.94 14.15 12.48
N LEU A 725 34.36 13.98 11.23
CA LEU A 725 35.78 13.85 10.88
C LEU A 725 36.48 15.19 11.13
N THR A 726 37.44 15.22 12.06
CA THR A 726 38.16 16.45 12.45
C THR A 726 39.51 16.60 11.74
N GLY A 727 40.07 15.51 11.24
CA GLY A 727 41.30 15.54 10.45
C GLY A 727 41.78 14.17 10.02
N ILE A 728 42.63 14.16 9.01
CA ILE A 728 43.35 12.97 8.55
C ILE A 728 44.84 13.28 8.53
N THR A 729 45.67 12.36 9.01
CA THR A 729 47.13 12.47 8.87
C THR A 729 47.67 11.17 8.27
N THR A 730 48.45 11.28 7.20
CA THR A 730 49.09 10.14 6.54
C THR A 730 50.61 10.23 6.71
N TYR A 731 51.20 9.19 7.27
CA TYR A 731 52.62 9.09 7.60
C TYR A 731 53.30 8.09 6.65
N LEU A 732 54.47 8.44 6.12
CA LEU A 732 55.40 7.49 5.52
C LEU A 732 55.91 6.54 6.62
N ALA A 733 55.75 5.23 6.40
CA ALA A 733 56.05 4.20 7.40
C ALA A 733 57.26 3.35 6.99
N ASP A 734 58.34 4.00 6.58
CA ASP A 734 59.59 3.37 6.13
C ASP A 734 60.59 3.10 7.27
N GLY A 735 60.25 3.51 8.50
CA GLY A 735 61.10 3.39 9.69
C GLY A 735 62.18 4.46 9.82
N ASN A 736 62.31 5.36 8.85
CA ASN A 736 63.25 6.48 8.91
C ASN A 736 62.69 7.65 9.72
N CYS A 737 63.58 8.56 10.09
CA CYS A 737 63.20 9.82 10.72
C CYS A 737 62.78 10.85 9.65
N HIS A 738 61.59 11.42 9.80
CA HIS A 738 61.03 12.44 8.91
C HIS A 738 60.66 13.70 9.68
N LYS A 739 61.07 14.87 9.19
CA LYS A 739 60.72 16.16 9.80
C LYS A 739 59.25 16.49 9.58
N THR A 740 58.58 16.93 10.65
CA THR A 740 57.24 17.54 10.61
C THR A 740 57.28 19.06 10.70
N GLY A 741 58.45 19.62 11.04
CA GLY A 741 58.72 21.05 11.12
C GLY A 741 60.20 21.30 11.45
N SER A 742 60.55 22.54 11.82
CA SER A 742 61.94 22.92 12.15
C SER A 742 62.46 22.30 13.45
N SER A 743 61.57 21.89 14.37
CA SER A 743 61.90 21.38 15.70
C SER A 743 61.14 20.09 16.06
N THR A 744 60.48 19.45 15.11
CA THR A 744 59.72 18.22 15.36
C THR A 744 59.90 17.22 14.23
N SER A 745 59.86 15.94 14.56
CA SER A 745 60.02 14.83 13.62
C SER A 745 59.19 13.64 14.06
N TYR A 746 59.10 12.65 13.20
CA TYR A 746 58.46 11.38 13.52
C TYR A 746 59.18 10.21 12.84
N ALA A 747 58.99 9.01 13.36
CA ALA A 747 59.31 7.77 12.70
C ALA A 747 58.11 6.82 12.78
N ALA A 748 57.77 6.16 11.68
CA ALA A 748 56.68 5.21 11.64
C ALA A 748 57.08 3.89 10.99
N THR A 749 56.53 2.79 11.49
CA THR A 749 56.75 1.43 10.98
C THR A 749 55.43 0.68 10.86
N ARG A 750 55.32 -0.19 9.87
CA ARG A 750 54.16 -1.04 9.61
C ARG A 750 54.58 -2.49 9.34
N SER A 751 54.01 -3.41 10.10
CA SER A 751 54.24 -4.85 10.02
C SER A 751 53.36 -5.52 8.96
N ALA A 752 53.67 -6.79 8.64
CA ALA A 752 52.91 -7.59 7.67
C ALA A 752 51.49 -7.92 8.13
N ASP A 753 51.28 -8.06 9.44
CA ASP A 753 49.96 -8.26 10.07
C ASP A 753 49.14 -6.97 10.19
N GLY A 754 49.65 -5.86 9.66
CA GLY A 754 49.02 -4.55 9.70
C GLY A 754 49.21 -3.79 11.02
N SER A 755 49.85 -4.38 12.03
CA SER A 755 50.28 -3.65 13.23
C SER A 755 51.25 -2.53 12.86
N ALA A 756 51.20 -1.42 13.58
CA ALA A 756 51.97 -0.24 13.26
C ALA A 756 52.36 0.56 14.50
N VAL A 757 53.43 1.33 14.37
CA VAL A 757 53.90 2.28 15.38
C VAL A 757 54.14 3.60 14.69
N ILE A 758 53.65 4.69 15.29
CA ILE A 758 54.01 6.06 14.93
C ILE A 758 54.57 6.71 16.18
N GLN A 759 55.84 7.09 16.15
CA GLN A 759 56.53 7.79 17.23
C GLN A 759 56.80 9.22 16.80
N SER A 760 56.22 10.20 17.48
CA SER A 760 56.63 11.60 17.32
C SER A 760 57.81 11.92 18.23
N TYR A 761 58.56 12.95 17.87
CA TYR A 761 59.72 13.46 18.60
C TYR A 761 59.65 14.98 18.71
N ASN A 762 60.13 15.51 19.83
CA ASN A 762 60.15 16.93 20.14
C ASN A 762 61.43 17.64 19.63
N ASP A 763 62.17 16.99 18.73
CA ASP A 763 63.27 17.57 17.94
C ASP A 763 63.16 17.13 16.47
N ALA A 764 64.00 17.69 15.59
CA ALA A 764 63.99 17.42 14.15
C ALA A 764 64.85 16.21 13.73
N THR A 765 65.40 15.45 14.68
CA THR A 765 66.40 14.38 14.46
C THR A 765 66.01 13.03 15.07
N CYS A 766 64.77 12.90 15.54
CA CYS A 766 64.26 11.74 16.25
C CYS A 766 65.07 11.33 17.49
N GLY A 767 65.63 12.29 18.24
CA GLY A 767 66.42 12.03 19.45
C GLY A 767 65.59 12.00 20.74
N THR A 768 64.63 12.93 20.86
CA THR A 768 63.87 13.24 22.07
C THR A 768 62.45 12.75 21.88
N ALA A 769 62.16 11.56 22.42
CA ALA A 769 60.87 10.91 22.26
C ALA A 769 59.71 11.78 22.75
N GLY A 770 58.69 11.90 21.91
CA GLY A 770 57.39 12.48 22.22
C GLY A 770 56.32 11.40 22.35
N THR A 771 55.16 11.63 21.75
CA THR A 771 53.99 10.74 21.83
C THR A 771 54.14 9.51 20.93
N ARG A 772 53.73 8.35 21.44
CA ARG A 772 53.72 7.09 20.70
C ARG A 772 52.29 6.60 20.46
N LEU A 773 51.92 6.40 19.20
CA LEU A 773 50.72 5.67 18.80
C LEU A 773 51.12 4.24 18.41
N THR A 774 50.54 3.25 19.09
CA THR A 774 50.73 1.83 18.77
C THR A 774 49.40 1.26 18.30
N VAL A 775 49.41 0.58 17.16
CA VAL A 775 48.26 -0.09 16.54
C VAL A 775 48.54 -1.57 16.53
N THR A 776 47.72 -2.34 17.24
CA THR A 776 47.81 -3.80 17.25
C THR A 776 47.19 -4.41 16.00
N ALA A 777 47.52 -5.66 15.69
CA ALA A 777 46.90 -6.39 14.57
C ALA A 777 45.37 -6.48 14.71
N ALA A 778 44.85 -6.64 15.95
CA ALA A 778 43.41 -6.68 16.21
C ALA A 778 42.70 -5.35 15.90
N GLN A 779 43.38 -4.21 16.15
CA GLN A 779 42.84 -2.88 15.89
C GLN A 779 42.77 -2.51 14.41
N THR A 780 43.30 -3.35 13.51
CA THR A 780 43.12 -3.18 12.05
C THR A 780 41.67 -3.38 11.61
N ALA A 781 40.82 -3.96 12.47
CA ALA A 781 39.36 -4.01 12.30
C ALA A 781 38.71 -2.60 12.29
N ASN A 782 39.43 -1.56 12.70
CA ASN A 782 39.00 -0.16 12.63
C ASN A 782 37.68 0.11 13.39
N SER A 783 37.47 -0.58 14.52
CA SER A 783 36.43 -0.20 15.48
C SER A 783 36.75 1.19 16.04
N CYS A 784 35.71 1.99 16.24
CA CYS A 784 35.83 3.34 16.79
C CYS A 784 35.45 3.42 18.27
N ALA A 785 35.29 2.27 18.90
CA ALA A 785 35.17 2.13 20.34
C ALA A 785 36.57 1.90 20.96
N ALA A 786 36.71 2.29 22.22
CA ALA A 786 37.88 1.96 23.04
C ALA A 786 37.83 0.47 23.47
N ASP A 787 37.93 -0.44 22.51
CA ASP A 787 37.90 -1.89 22.74
C ASP A 787 39.13 -2.58 22.13
N GLY A 788 39.26 -3.90 22.31
CA GLY A 788 40.39 -4.68 21.77
C GLY A 788 40.50 -4.66 20.23
N ASN A 789 39.46 -4.22 19.53
CA ASN A 789 39.37 -4.16 18.07
C ASN A 789 39.45 -2.73 17.53
N GLY A 790 39.64 -1.72 18.39
CA GLY A 790 39.48 -0.31 18.03
C GLY A 790 40.33 0.69 18.81
N ILE A 791 40.29 1.92 18.33
CA ILE A 791 40.84 3.10 19.01
C ILE A 791 39.69 4.12 19.07
N ALA A 792 39.43 4.68 20.26
CA ALA A 792 38.36 5.64 20.45
C ALA A 792 38.44 6.77 19.42
N ASP A 793 37.32 7.00 18.70
CA ASP A 793 37.16 8.10 17.73
C ASP A 793 38.29 8.19 16.68
N THR A 794 38.96 7.06 16.38
CA THR A 794 40.12 7.02 15.48
C THR A 794 40.05 5.79 14.58
N LYS A 795 40.21 6.00 13.26
CA LYS A 795 40.45 4.91 12.30
C LYS A 795 41.88 4.95 11.81
N VAL A 796 42.52 3.79 11.75
CA VAL A 796 43.90 3.63 11.33
C VAL A 796 44.03 2.51 10.31
N TYR A 797 44.52 2.84 9.11
CA TYR A 797 44.73 1.89 8.04
C TYR A 797 45.88 2.35 7.15
N GLY A 798 46.42 1.49 6.29
CA GLY A 798 47.60 1.80 5.50
C GLY A 798 47.89 0.73 4.48
N SER A 799 49.00 0.89 3.77
CA SER A 799 49.49 -0.09 2.79
C SER A 799 50.99 -0.32 2.97
N GLY A 800 51.49 -1.40 2.38
CA GLY A 800 52.89 -1.79 2.40
C GLY A 800 53.38 -2.36 3.73
N LYS A 801 54.65 -2.73 3.76
CA LYS A 801 55.36 -3.26 4.92
C LYS A 801 56.71 -2.57 5.01
N THR A 802 57.10 -2.14 6.19
CA THR A 802 58.46 -1.65 6.43
C THR A 802 59.44 -2.80 6.24
N THR A 803 60.38 -2.66 5.31
CA THR A 803 61.53 -3.55 5.22
C THR A 803 62.29 -3.53 6.54
N LYS A 804 62.60 -4.71 7.11
CA LYS A 804 63.23 -4.83 8.43
C LYS A 804 64.40 -3.84 8.57
N VAL A 805 64.25 -2.86 9.45
CA VAL A 805 65.32 -1.96 9.85
C VAL A 805 65.99 -2.59 11.07
N TYR A 806 67.26 -2.94 10.95
CA TYR A 806 68.06 -3.42 12.07
C TYR A 806 68.77 -2.22 12.70
N SER A 807 68.61 -2.02 14.01
CA SER A 807 69.33 -0.98 14.75
C SER A 807 70.58 -1.56 15.38
N SER A 808 71.74 -1.40 14.73
CA SER A 808 72.99 -1.87 15.31
C SER A 808 73.63 -0.83 16.23
N THR A 809 73.95 -1.22 17.46
CA THR A 809 74.85 -0.45 18.33
C THR A 809 76.29 -0.84 18.03
N LEU A 810 77.08 0.13 17.59
CA LEU A 810 78.52 -0.01 17.38
C LEU A 810 79.24 0.40 18.67
N LYS A 811 80.02 -0.50 19.28
CA LYS A 811 80.93 -0.16 20.37
C LYS A 811 82.36 -0.06 19.84
N PHE A 812 83.11 0.92 20.34
CA PHE A 812 84.50 1.19 19.96
C PHE A 812 85.35 1.28 21.23
N ASP A 813 86.53 0.64 21.25
CA ASP A 813 87.43 0.63 22.43
C ASP A 813 88.37 1.85 22.51
N THR A 814 88.37 2.74 21.52
CA THR A 814 89.26 3.92 21.48
C THR A 814 88.48 5.22 21.33
N ASN A 815 88.71 6.15 22.25
CA ASN A 815 88.01 7.43 22.34
C ASN A 815 88.63 8.50 21.43
N THR A 816 88.35 8.45 20.12
CA THR A 816 88.83 9.46 19.16
C THR A 816 87.80 10.54 18.80
N ASN A 817 86.67 10.64 19.51
CA ASN A 817 85.61 11.63 19.26
C ASN A 817 85.09 11.70 17.80
N LYS A 818 85.34 10.66 16.98
CA LYS A 818 84.83 10.56 15.60
C LYS A 818 84.18 9.20 15.38
N CYS A 819 82.86 9.13 15.60
CA CYS A 819 82.07 7.89 15.49
C CYS A 819 81.90 7.34 14.06
N GLN A 820 82.48 7.96 13.03
CA GLN A 820 82.25 7.60 11.62
C GLN A 820 83.39 6.85 10.92
N SER A 821 84.58 6.72 11.52
CA SER A 821 85.76 6.19 10.79
C SER A 821 86.59 5.16 11.55
N GLY A 822 86.11 4.62 12.67
CA GLY A 822 86.79 3.56 13.42
C GLY A 822 86.28 2.16 13.02
N LEU A 823 87.12 1.14 13.16
CA LEU A 823 86.69 -0.25 13.10
C LEU A 823 85.96 -0.60 14.42
N PRO A 824 84.67 -0.95 14.43
CA PRO A 824 83.94 -1.25 15.66
C PRO A 824 84.46 -2.54 16.30
N THR A 825 84.65 -2.53 17.62
CA THR A 825 85.08 -3.71 18.40
C THR A 825 83.92 -4.65 18.71
N GLN A 826 82.68 -4.13 18.65
CA GLN A 826 81.46 -4.94 18.75
C GLN A 826 80.35 -4.31 17.91
N VAL A 827 79.66 -5.12 17.11
CA VAL A 827 78.39 -4.77 16.46
C VAL A 827 77.29 -5.57 17.14
N VAL A 828 76.36 -4.89 17.81
CA VAL A 828 75.17 -5.52 18.41
C VAL A 828 73.98 -5.11 17.57
N THR A 829 73.47 -6.02 16.75
CA THR A 829 72.40 -5.77 15.76
C THR A 829 71.00 -5.93 16.33
#